data_AF-A0A3B3CLN5-F1
#
_entry.id   AF-A0A3B3CLN5-F1
#
_cell.length_a   1.000
_cell.length_b   1.000
_cell.length_c   1.000
_cell.angle_alpha   90.00
_cell.angle_beta   90.00
_cell.angle_gamma   90.00
#
_symmetry.space_group_name_H-M   'P 1'
#
loop_
_entity.id
_entity.type
_entity.pdbx_description
1 polymer ?
#
loop_
_entity_poly.entity_id
_entity_poly.type
_entity_poly.pdbx_seq_one_letter_code
_entity_poly.pdbx_strand_id
1 'polypeptide(L)'
;MDLEDDTTILTTLKSFNTFISRPERPQLPSERSAGSGILQSQFKRSMELLEAAERVHSQNRFLQLDQEKKQMELSHKRARIELEKAAFDSARDFEHELDRNQELLARVKRLEGREIDVNKNLSDQVEENQVLRRNLETANKKLEERDSKLNTANTAIISLKDELRELRQKIQNQDLLLSTQNLEKQELQEQLDLQRRKYHEISQLCQTLQAAQSSCSEHIIKIKELERRLILQEQDMSIVKTVKSEVAKVSDLEKEIKRLREENYFLRESRENCSLLKEEAEGLRKKLERMEKTKEELVSVELEKQRLAEKLQAWENLGQSTGLNIRKPEDLSREVIQIQQREIALKEQNYTLNSRVRSVERLQSELRAELTQQATKTMEEQKKREAQDSLVRRLQKRVLLLTKERDGMRSILESYDGELASTEYSPQLNKRLREAEEVLQRTQSHNTEMEAQLTKAEQDVGALKLQLQTVELELDSLKKQQASSAESSSSVSKEEDYTLRKKIEDLEAERQRLEEQNNILEMRLERNNMQGDYDPVKTRVLHFKMNPTSVAKQQQQQEVETLREEVTTLRELVRSLQEGGAMLHAQDSSGIYTPNIGLSLPPSKEVQDLRKQMESSELRNQRLKEVFQKKIQEFRTVCYVLTGYQIDITTENQYRLTSVYAEHMDDSLLFKKELGNN
;
A
#
# COMPACT_ATOMS: atom_id res chain seq x y z
N MET A 1 153.03 36.87 40.47
CA MET A 1 154.10 36.84 39.45
C MET A 1 154.75 38.21 39.53
N ASP A 2 155.76 38.45 40.37
CA ASP A 2 156.85 37.58 40.88
C ASP A 2 157.92 37.27 39.83
N LEU A 3 159.14 37.00 40.32
CA LEU A 3 160.44 36.88 39.64
C LEU A 3 161.13 38.22 39.29
N GLU A 4 162.43 38.44 39.58
CA GLU A 4 163.27 38.23 40.79
C GLU A 4 164.67 38.86 40.52
N ASP A 5 165.61 38.72 41.48
CA ASP A 5 167.07 38.81 41.35
C ASP A 5 167.79 40.15 41.01
N ASP A 6 168.09 40.91 42.07
CA ASP A 6 169.41 41.06 42.71
C ASP A 6 170.74 41.37 41.97
N THR A 7 171.64 41.93 42.81
CA THR A 7 173.08 42.23 42.62
C THR A 7 173.40 43.53 41.86
N THR A 8 174.63 44.09 41.88
CA THR A 8 175.89 43.65 42.52
C THR A 8 176.64 44.85 43.14
N ILE A 9 177.30 44.68 44.29
CA ILE A 9 178.19 45.68 44.92
C ILE A 9 179.50 45.02 45.41
N LEU A 10 180.62 45.76 45.32
CA LEU A 10 181.95 45.54 45.92
C LEU A 10 182.90 44.41 45.39
N THR A 11 183.99 44.89 44.75
CA THR A 11 185.41 44.49 44.91
C THR A 11 185.91 43.03 44.71
N THR A 12 187.02 42.92 43.95
CA THR A 12 188.19 42.12 44.37
C THR A 12 189.54 42.81 44.07
N LEU A 13 190.57 42.31 44.76
CA LEU A 13 191.97 42.70 44.96
C LEU A 13 192.77 43.10 43.69
N LYS A 14 193.87 43.90 43.74
CA LYS A 14 195.06 43.97 44.62
C LYS A 14 196.07 42.81 44.52
N SER A 15 197.04 42.94 43.61
CA SER A 15 198.43 42.45 43.77
C SER A 15 199.35 43.65 44.07
N PHE A 16 200.15 43.68 45.15
CA PHE A 16 201.40 42.94 45.45
C PHE A 16 202.61 43.32 44.56
N ASN A 17 203.88 43.40 45.01
CA ASN A 17 204.51 43.80 46.31
C ASN A 17 206.06 43.87 46.11
N THR A 18 206.84 44.29 47.12
CA THR A 18 208.33 44.17 47.26
C THR A 18 209.20 45.08 46.36
N PHE A 19 210.43 45.51 46.72
CA PHE A 19 211.22 45.43 47.99
C PHE A 19 212.30 46.56 48.07
N ILE A 20 212.80 46.83 49.29
CA ILE A 20 214.13 47.37 49.73
C ILE A 20 214.97 48.16 48.67
N SER A 21 215.38 49.42 48.85
CA SER A 21 216.40 49.83 49.86
C SER A 21 216.50 51.34 50.17
N ARG A 22 216.70 51.65 51.46
CA ARG A 22 217.68 52.62 52.01
C ARG A 22 218.78 51.77 52.71
N PRO A 23 220.00 52.26 53.02
CA PRO A 23 220.28 53.57 53.62
C PRO A 23 221.61 54.30 53.25
N GLU A 24 221.83 55.44 53.93
CA GLU A 24 223.11 56.11 54.29
C GLU A 24 224.07 56.76 53.27
N ARG A 25 224.20 58.11 53.40
CA ARG A 25 225.38 58.93 53.83
C ARG A 25 226.82 58.40 53.57
N PRO A 26 227.80 59.28 53.25
CA PRO A 26 228.25 60.45 54.07
C PRO A 26 228.12 61.83 53.37
N GLN A 27 228.05 63.00 54.04
CA GLN A 27 229.11 63.80 54.73
C GLN A 27 230.35 64.14 53.86
N LEU A 28 230.98 65.32 53.87
CA LEU A 28 230.78 66.68 54.46
C LEU A 28 231.65 67.68 53.58
N PRO A 29 232.00 68.95 53.95
CA PRO A 29 232.44 69.97 52.99
C PRO A 29 233.95 70.24 53.00
N SER A 30 234.45 71.21 52.22
CA SER A 30 235.07 72.47 52.73
C SER A 30 235.89 73.22 51.67
N GLU A 31 236.30 74.43 52.06
CA GLU A 31 236.92 75.54 51.34
C GLU A 31 238.36 75.35 50.78
N ARG A 32 238.79 76.35 49.97
CA ARG A 32 240.18 76.81 49.67
C ARG A 32 241.03 75.83 48.82
N SER A 33 241.99 76.26 47.99
CA SER A 33 242.85 77.46 48.04
C SER A 33 243.43 77.86 46.66
N ALA A 34 243.96 79.09 46.56
CA ALA A 34 244.98 79.63 45.64
C ALA A 34 245.04 79.20 44.14
N GLY A 35 244.95 80.17 43.21
CA GLY A 35 245.24 79.94 41.78
C GLY A 35 244.82 81.08 40.83
N SER A 36 245.58 82.17 40.79
CA SER A 36 245.27 83.40 40.01
C SER A 36 244.97 83.17 38.51
N GLY A 37 243.90 83.78 37.98
CA GLY A 37 244.01 84.44 36.66
C GLY A 37 242.92 84.28 35.57
N ILE A 38 242.06 83.24 35.55
CA ILE A 38 241.30 82.89 34.31
C ILE A 38 239.81 82.51 34.52
N LEU A 39 238.97 83.39 35.08
CA LEU A 39 237.59 83.02 35.47
C LEU A 39 236.44 83.50 34.54
N GLN A 40 236.66 84.47 33.64
CA GLN A 40 235.54 85.15 32.96
C GLN A 40 234.94 84.40 31.74
N SER A 41 235.66 83.45 31.15
CA SER A 41 235.28 82.81 29.87
C SER A 41 234.32 81.62 30.00
N GLN A 42 234.34 80.88 31.12
CA GLN A 42 233.55 79.64 31.26
C GLN A 42 232.08 79.90 31.59
N PHE A 43 231.77 80.93 32.39
CA PHE A 43 230.38 81.21 32.83
C PHE A 43 229.40 81.43 31.68
N LYS A 44 229.82 82.13 30.61
CA LYS A 44 228.95 82.44 29.46
C LYS A 44 228.41 81.18 28.77
N ARG A 45 229.27 80.20 28.56
CA ARG A 45 228.97 78.95 27.84
C ARG A 45 228.03 78.00 28.62
N SER A 46 227.95 78.17 29.94
CA SER A 46 227.03 77.38 30.79
C SER A 46 225.58 77.87 30.69
N MET A 47 225.38 79.17 30.48
CA MET A 47 224.04 79.78 30.48
C MET A 47 223.28 79.49 29.17
N GLU A 48 223.98 79.55 28.04
CA GLU A 48 223.46 79.23 26.69
C GLU A 48 222.89 77.80 26.59
N LEU A 49 223.45 76.85 27.35
CA LEU A 49 222.97 75.45 27.41
C LEU A 49 221.69 75.28 28.23
N LEU A 50 221.51 76.06 29.30
CA LEU A 50 220.28 76.04 30.11
C LEU A 50 219.10 76.59 29.32
N GLU A 51 219.27 77.74 28.67
CA GLU A 51 218.23 78.33 27.81
C GLU A 51 217.83 77.41 26.64
N ALA A 52 218.76 76.58 26.14
CA ALA A 52 218.46 75.59 25.11
C ALA A 52 217.62 74.42 25.66
N ALA A 53 217.89 73.96 26.88
CA ALA A 53 217.11 72.91 27.52
C ALA A 53 215.66 73.35 27.81
N GLU A 54 215.45 74.57 28.30
CA GLU A 54 214.11 75.12 28.55
C GLU A 54 213.27 75.25 27.28
N ARG A 55 213.89 75.60 26.15
CA ARG A 55 213.24 75.61 24.82
C ARG A 55 212.78 74.21 24.37
N VAL A 56 213.58 73.17 24.61
CA VAL A 56 213.20 71.78 24.30
C VAL A 56 212.10 71.27 25.24
N HIS A 57 212.13 71.66 26.51
CA HIS A 57 211.14 71.25 27.51
C HIS A 57 209.76 71.89 27.26
N SER A 58 209.73 73.18 26.91
CA SER A 58 208.52 73.89 26.52
C SER A 58 207.92 73.37 25.20
N GLN A 59 208.75 73.03 24.20
CA GLN A 59 208.28 72.37 22.98
C GLN A 59 207.68 70.98 23.24
N ASN A 60 208.29 70.15 24.10
CA ASN A 60 207.72 68.85 24.48
C ASN A 60 206.36 69.01 25.17
N ARG A 61 206.24 69.95 26.12
CA ARG A 61 204.98 70.21 26.82
C ARG A 61 203.88 70.70 25.86
N PHE A 62 204.22 71.51 24.86
CA PHE A 62 203.29 71.93 23.81
C PHE A 62 202.81 70.75 22.96
N LEU A 63 203.72 69.86 22.54
CA LEU A 63 203.39 68.66 21.75
C LEU A 63 202.51 67.67 22.53
N GLN A 64 202.73 67.51 23.84
CA GLN A 64 201.86 66.70 24.70
C GLN A 64 200.44 67.29 24.76
N LEU A 65 200.30 68.58 25.03
CA LEU A 65 199.00 69.27 25.08
C LEU A 65 198.26 69.25 23.73
N ASP A 66 198.97 69.33 22.60
CA ASP A 66 198.39 69.20 21.26
C ASP A 66 197.94 67.76 20.95
N GLN A 67 198.66 66.75 21.44
CA GLN A 67 198.23 65.34 21.36
C GLN A 67 196.99 65.08 22.23
N GLU A 68 196.98 65.54 23.48
CA GLU A 68 195.81 65.45 24.38
C GLU A 68 194.60 66.16 23.79
N LYS A 69 194.78 67.39 23.28
CA LYS A 69 193.73 68.14 22.57
C LYS A 69 193.18 67.34 21.38
N LYS A 70 194.05 66.76 20.54
CA LYS A 70 193.61 65.94 19.38
C LYS A 70 192.88 64.67 19.81
N GLN A 71 193.31 64.02 20.90
CA GLN A 71 192.58 62.88 21.47
C GLN A 71 191.20 63.30 22.00
N MET A 72 191.10 64.45 22.70
CA MET A 72 189.83 64.98 23.19
C MET A 72 188.89 65.47 22.08
N GLU A 73 189.43 66.06 21.00
CA GLU A 73 188.62 66.36 19.81
C GLU A 73 188.11 65.09 19.13
N LEU A 74 188.91 64.02 19.07
CA LEU A 74 188.49 62.74 18.50
C LEU A 74 187.48 62.01 19.40
N SER A 75 187.63 62.05 20.72
CA SER A 75 186.65 61.47 21.65
C SER A 75 185.34 62.25 21.63
N HIS A 76 185.37 63.59 21.59
CA HIS A 76 184.17 64.40 21.43
C HIS A 76 183.49 64.19 20.07
N LYS A 77 184.25 64.00 18.98
CA LYS A 77 183.69 63.64 17.66
C LYS A 77 183.02 62.26 17.69
N ARG A 78 183.62 61.26 18.37
CA ARG A 78 183.02 59.93 18.57
C ARG A 78 181.75 59.99 19.41
N ALA A 79 181.81 60.56 20.61
CA ALA A 79 180.66 60.71 21.51
C ALA A 79 179.51 61.49 20.85
N ARG A 80 179.82 62.52 20.04
CA ARG A 80 178.81 63.22 19.23
C ARG A 80 178.18 62.29 18.18
N ILE A 81 178.97 61.54 17.42
CA ILE A 81 178.44 60.60 16.41
C ILE A 81 177.65 59.45 17.06
N GLU A 82 178.04 59.02 18.26
CA GLU A 82 177.35 58.00 19.05
C GLU A 82 176.01 58.52 19.59
N LEU A 83 175.95 59.78 20.05
CA LEU A 83 174.70 60.46 20.43
C LEU A 83 173.80 60.75 19.21
N GLU A 84 174.36 61.20 18.08
CA GLU A 84 173.61 61.43 16.83
C GLU A 84 173.03 60.11 16.27
N LYS A 85 173.76 58.99 16.41
CA LYS A 85 173.23 57.64 16.10
C LYS A 85 172.15 57.21 17.07
N ALA A 86 172.38 57.27 18.38
CA ALA A 86 171.39 56.87 19.38
C ALA A 86 170.09 57.70 19.27
N ALA A 87 170.20 58.98 18.93
CA ALA A 87 169.04 59.84 18.63
C ALA A 87 168.34 59.45 17.32
N PHE A 88 169.08 59.08 16.27
CA PHE A 88 168.52 58.60 15.00
C PHE A 88 167.83 57.24 15.14
N ASP A 89 168.47 56.28 15.81
CA ASP A 89 167.92 54.96 16.07
C ASP A 89 166.67 55.07 16.95
N SER A 90 166.70 55.89 18.02
CA SER A 90 165.52 56.17 18.85
C SER A 90 164.41 56.90 18.08
N ALA A 91 164.72 57.84 17.19
CA ALA A 91 163.72 58.50 16.36
C ALA A 91 163.04 57.51 15.40
N ARG A 92 163.82 56.60 14.81
CA ARG A 92 163.32 55.53 13.95
C ARG A 92 162.44 54.52 14.71
N ASP A 93 162.81 54.17 15.94
CA ASP A 93 161.97 53.33 16.80
C ASP A 93 160.64 54.03 17.16
N PHE A 94 160.66 55.35 17.38
CA PHE A 94 159.43 56.15 17.53
C PHE A 94 158.60 56.22 16.25
N GLU A 95 159.22 56.32 15.06
CA GLU A 95 158.50 56.22 13.77
C GLU A 95 157.82 54.85 13.60
N HIS A 96 158.54 53.75 13.88
CA HIS A 96 157.97 52.40 13.83
C HIS A 96 156.81 52.21 14.81
N GLU A 97 156.93 52.71 16.04
CA GLU A 97 155.82 52.66 17.00
C GLU A 97 154.67 53.61 16.63
N LEU A 98 154.93 54.76 15.98
CA LEU A 98 153.86 55.62 15.46
C LEU A 98 153.10 54.95 14.31
N ASP A 99 153.79 54.30 13.37
CA ASP A 99 153.16 53.53 12.29
C ASP A 99 152.38 52.33 12.85
N ARG A 100 152.96 51.59 13.80
CA ARG A 100 152.28 50.51 14.52
C ARG A 100 151.03 50.99 15.25
N ASN A 101 151.07 52.15 15.90
CA ASN A 101 149.89 52.76 16.53
C ASN A 101 148.85 53.23 15.50
N GLN A 102 149.27 53.73 14.33
CA GLN A 102 148.36 54.04 13.22
C GLN A 102 147.69 52.77 12.66
N GLU A 103 148.43 51.68 12.47
CA GLU A 103 147.86 50.38 12.07
C GLU A 103 146.88 49.83 13.10
N LEU A 104 147.20 49.93 14.39
CA LEU A 104 146.32 49.53 15.48
C LEU A 104 145.05 50.40 15.53
N LEU A 105 145.17 51.72 15.40
CA LEU A 105 144.01 52.62 15.30
C LEU A 105 143.15 52.34 14.06
N ALA A 106 143.77 52.04 12.91
CA ALA A 106 143.06 51.63 11.71
C ALA A 106 142.39 50.25 11.88
N ARG A 107 142.99 49.34 12.65
CA ARG A 107 142.40 48.04 13.01
C ARG A 107 141.23 48.21 13.98
N VAL A 108 141.35 49.08 14.99
CA VAL A 108 140.27 49.42 15.92
C VAL A 108 139.10 50.02 15.16
N LYS A 109 139.30 51.04 14.30
CA LYS A 109 138.23 51.61 13.46
C LYS A 109 137.55 50.59 12.54
N ARG A 110 138.30 49.61 12.01
CA ARG A 110 137.73 48.49 11.23
C ARG A 110 136.96 47.48 12.08
N LEU A 111 137.24 47.38 13.38
CA LEU A 111 136.48 46.54 14.33
C LEU A 111 135.25 47.30 14.82
N GLU A 112 135.37 48.56 15.23
CA GLU A 112 134.27 49.47 15.59
C GLU A 112 133.22 49.54 14.47
N GLY A 113 133.63 49.73 13.21
CA GLY A 113 132.72 49.71 12.07
C GLY A 113 131.97 48.38 11.91
N ARG A 114 132.67 47.25 12.07
CA ARG A 114 132.05 45.91 12.02
C ARG A 114 131.11 45.67 13.20
N GLU A 115 131.44 46.16 14.39
CA GLU A 115 130.60 46.06 15.57
C GLU A 115 129.33 46.91 15.40
N ILE A 116 129.45 48.14 14.88
CA ILE A 116 128.32 48.99 14.51
C ILE A 116 127.42 48.29 13.48
N ASP A 117 127.99 47.69 12.43
CA ASP A 117 127.20 47.02 11.39
C ASP A 117 126.57 45.70 11.89
N VAL A 118 127.25 44.94 12.76
CA VAL A 118 126.65 43.78 13.44
C VAL A 118 125.53 44.20 14.39
N ASN A 119 125.69 45.31 15.13
CA ASN A 119 124.67 45.83 16.03
C ASN A 119 123.44 46.37 15.28
N LYS A 120 123.62 46.99 14.10
CA LYS A 120 122.49 47.32 13.19
C LYS A 120 121.77 46.05 12.74
N ASN A 121 122.49 45.10 12.14
CA ASN A 121 121.91 43.84 11.66
C ASN A 121 121.16 43.07 12.78
N LEU A 122 121.67 43.12 14.02
CA LEU A 122 121.01 42.53 15.19
C LEU A 122 119.77 43.33 15.61
N SER A 123 119.79 44.66 15.57
CA SER A 123 118.62 45.52 15.82
C SER A 123 117.53 45.26 14.78
N ASP A 124 117.89 45.22 13.50
CA ASP A 124 116.99 44.96 12.39
C ASP A 124 116.34 43.56 12.54
N GLN A 125 117.13 42.53 12.83
CA GLN A 125 116.60 41.18 13.14
C GLN A 125 115.71 41.14 14.38
N VAL A 126 115.98 41.94 15.40
CA VAL A 126 115.13 42.06 16.60
C VAL A 126 113.81 42.76 16.26
N GLU A 127 113.82 43.80 15.44
CA GLU A 127 112.60 44.47 14.97
C GLU A 127 111.76 43.56 14.07
N GLU A 128 112.37 42.85 13.12
CA GLU A 128 111.70 41.81 12.31
C GLU A 128 111.07 40.74 13.21
N ASN A 129 111.80 40.22 14.21
CA ASN A 129 111.27 39.24 15.16
C ASN A 129 110.11 39.80 16.00
N GLN A 130 110.16 41.08 16.39
CA GLN A 130 109.03 41.71 17.09
C GLN A 130 107.81 41.88 16.18
N VAL A 131 107.99 42.25 14.91
CA VAL A 131 106.91 42.34 13.92
C VAL A 131 106.30 40.97 13.65
N LEU A 132 107.12 39.93 13.48
CA LEU A 132 106.66 38.54 13.33
C LEU A 132 105.87 38.06 14.55
N ARG A 133 106.32 38.38 15.78
CA ARG A 133 105.57 38.07 17.02
C ARG A 133 104.21 38.78 17.05
N ARG A 134 104.14 40.08 16.75
CA ARG A 134 102.87 40.84 16.66
C ARG A 134 101.94 40.26 15.59
N ASN A 135 102.49 39.81 14.47
CA ASN A 135 101.72 39.15 13.40
C ASN A 135 101.18 37.78 13.84
N LEU A 136 101.96 36.98 14.58
CA LEU A 136 101.51 35.72 15.16
C LEU A 136 100.45 35.94 16.25
N GLU A 137 100.64 36.92 17.15
CA GLU A 137 99.64 37.26 18.17
C GLU A 137 98.31 37.72 17.56
N THR A 138 98.35 38.53 16.50
CA THR A 138 97.13 38.98 15.81
C THR A 138 96.52 37.89 14.93
N ALA A 139 97.29 36.91 14.45
CA ALA A 139 96.77 35.70 13.82
C ALA A 139 96.08 34.78 14.84
N ASN A 140 96.69 34.56 16.01
CA ASN A 140 96.14 33.73 17.08
C ASN A 140 94.83 34.33 17.62
N LYS A 141 94.79 35.64 17.90
CA LYS A 141 93.54 36.33 18.31
C LYS A 141 92.43 36.19 17.25
N LYS A 142 92.77 36.27 15.96
CA LYS A 142 91.82 36.02 14.86
C LYS A 142 91.35 34.56 14.81
N LEU A 143 92.20 33.61 15.18
CA LEU A 143 91.86 32.18 15.27
C LEU A 143 90.93 31.91 16.46
N GLU A 144 91.25 32.40 17.65
CA GLU A 144 90.39 32.37 18.84
C GLU A 144 89.02 33.02 18.57
N GLU A 145 88.99 34.14 17.83
CA GLU A 145 87.77 34.75 17.32
C GLU A 145 87.00 33.88 16.30
N ARG A 146 87.68 33.04 15.51
CA ARG A 146 87.00 32.09 14.61
C ARG A 146 86.44 30.91 15.39
N ASP A 147 87.21 30.35 16.30
CA ASP A 147 86.85 29.18 17.09
C ASP A 147 85.71 29.47 18.07
N SER A 148 85.70 30.65 18.70
CA SER A 148 84.57 31.12 19.51
C SER A 148 83.29 31.29 18.67
N LYS A 149 83.38 31.86 17.46
CA LYS A 149 82.24 31.99 16.53
C LYS A 149 81.79 30.63 15.94
N LEU A 150 82.70 29.69 15.77
CA LEU A 150 82.43 28.31 15.35
C LEU A 150 81.75 27.52 16.48
N ASN A 151 82.17 27.75 17.73
CA ASN A 151 81.54 27.14 18.91
C ASN A 151 80.12 27.67 19.16
N THR A 152 79.86 28.97 19.00
CA THR A 152 78.49 29.51 19.08
C THR A 152 77.62 29.09 17.90
N ALA A 153 78.18 28.93 16.70
CA ALA A 153 77.47 28.29 15.59
C ALA A 153 77.15 26.82 15.89
N ASN A 154 78.07 26.07 16.48
CA ASN A 154 77.86 24.67 16.86
C ASN A 154 76.77 24.51 17.95
N THR A 155 76.74 25.36 18.98
CA THR A 155 75.67 25.29 20.00
C THR A 155 74.30 25.63 19.41
N ALA A 156 74.21 26.62 18.52
CA ALA A 156 72.98 26.93 17.78
C ALA A 156 72.56 25.78 16.83
N ILE A 157 73.51 25.10 16.19
CA ILE A 157 73.25 23.90 15.37
C ILE A 157 72.75 22.74 16.25
N ILE A 158 73.18 22.63 17.51
CA ILE A 158 72.67 21.62 18.45
C ILE A 158 71.24 21.97 18.87
N SER A 159 70.96 23.20 19.32
CA SER A 159 69.59 23.58 19.72
C SER A 159 68.59 23.43 18.56
N LEU A 160 68.94 23.86 17.35
CA LEU A 160 68.11 23.67 16.15
C LEU A 160 67.90 22.19 15.79
N LYS A 161 68.88 21.31 16.07
CA LYS A 161 68.71 19.85 15.89
C LYS A 161 67.76 19.25 16.92
N ASP A 162 67.76 19.75 18.16
CA ASP A 162 66.87 19.29 19.22
C ASP A 162 65.44 19.85 19.04
N GLU A 163 65.28 21.10 18.63
CA GLU A 163 64.00 21.65 18.15
C GLU A 163 63.44 20.83 16.97
N LEU A 164 64.27 20.46 16.00
CA LEU A 164 63.88 19.58 14.89
C LEU A 164 63.53 18.16 15.34
N ARG A 165 64.11 17.64 16.43
CA ARG A 165 63.73 16.35 17.03
C ARG A 165 62.36 16.46 17.70
N GLU A 166 62.14 17.49 18.51
CA GLU A 166 60.83 17.76 19.13
C GLU A 166 59.73 17.94 18.09
N LEU A 167 59.98 18.73 17.03
CA LEU A 167 58.99 18.95 15.97
C LEU A 167 58.67 17.65 15.22
N ARG A 168 59.67 16.79 14.94
CA ARG A 168 59.44 15.46 14.36
C ARG A 168 58.61 14.56 15.28
N GLN A 169 58.87 14.57 16.58
CA GLN A 169 58.09 13.80 17.55
C GLN A 169 56.65 14.33 17.68
N LYS A 170 56.46 15.66 17.66
CA LYS A 170 55.13 16.31 17.66
C LYS A 170 54.33 15.93 16.40
N ILE A 171 54.97 15.91 15.23
CA ILE A 171 54.36 15.45 13.97
C ILE A 171 54.00 13.96 14.06
N GLN A 172 54.91 13.08 14.48
CA GLN A 172 54.65 11.64 14.64
C GLN A 172 53.49 11.35 15.61
N ASN A 173 53.39 12.11 16.71
CA ASN A 173 52.27 11.99 17.65
C ASN A 173 50.94 12.47 17.02
N GLN A 174 50.97 13.48 16.15
CA GLN A 174 49.81 13.93 15.38
C GLN A 174 49.40 12.92 14.30
N ASP A 175 50.36 12.33 13.57
CA ASP A 175 50.11 11.27 12.58
C ASP A 175 49.47 10.04 13.23
N LEU A 176 49.94 9.64 14.43
CA LEU A 176 49.34 8.56 15.22
C LEU A 176 47.90 8.89 15.66
N LEU A 177 47.65 10.12 16.14
CA LEU A 177 46.31 10.56 16.53
C LEU A 177 45.34 10.65 15.34
N LEU A 178 45.82 11.10 14.17
CA LEU A 178 45.07 11.08 12.92
C LEU A 178 44.81 9.64 12.47
N SER A 179 45.75 8.71 12.69
CA SER A 179 45.54 7.29 12.39
C SER A 179 44.44 6.68 13.27
N THR A 180 44.42 6.94 14.58
CA THR A 180 43.36 6.42 15.46
C THR A 180 42.00 7.04 15.12
N GLN A 181 41.93 8.35 14.89
CA GLN A 181 40.69 9.03 14.48
C GLN A 181 40.16 8.53 13.12
N ASN A 182 41.04 8.14 12.18
CA ASN A 182 40.60 7.53 10.93
C ASN A 182 40.05 6.10 11.12
N LEU A 183 40.60 5.33 12.06
CA LEU A 183 40.06 4.00 12.42
C LEU A 183 38.69 4.13 13.12
N GLU A 184 38.57 4.99 14.13
CA GLU A 184 37.29 5.30 14.79
C GLU A 184 36.21 5.73 13.79
N LYS A 185 36.59 6.56 12.80
CA LYS A 185 35.72 6.99 11.71
C LYS A 185 35.33 5.84 10.76
N GLN A 186 36.21 4.88 10.52
CA GLN A 186 35.89 3.68 9.73
C GLN A 186 34.92 2.77 10.49
N GLU A 187 35.16 2.50 11.78
CA GLU A 187 34.25 1.72 12.63
C GLU A 187 32.85 2.34 12.70
N LEU A 188 32.76 3.66 12.89
CA LEU A 188 31.47 4.38 12.90
C LEU A 188 30.77 4.35 11.52
N GLN A 189 31.53 4.39 10.42
CA GLN A 189 30.98 4.26 9.06
C GLN A 189 30.44 2.84 8.80
N GLU A 190 31.15 1.80 9.25
CA GLU A 190 30.68 0.41 9.15
C GLU A 190 29.44 0.16 10.01
N GLN A 191 29.39 0.70 11.23
CA GLN A 191 28.20 0.64 12.08
C GLN A 191 27.00 1.34 11.44
N LEU A 192 27.20 2.51 10.82
CA LEU A 192 26.16 3.24 10.09
C LEU A 192 25.66 2.45 8.87
N ASP A 193 26.54 1.84 8.10
CA ASP A 193 26.16 1.03 6.93
C ASP A 193 25.52 -0.31 7.32
N LEU A 194 25.88 -0.90 8.47
CA LEU A 194 25.16 -2.02 9.08
C LEU A 194 23.73 -1.63 9.49
N GLN A 195 23.51 -0.45 10.07
CA GLN A 195 22.16 0.03 10.38
C GLN A 195 21.35 0.33 9.10
N ARG A 196 21.99 0.89 8.06
CA ARG A 196 21.35 1.14 6.75
C ARG A 196 20.89 -0.17 6.08
N ARG A 197 21.69 -1.24 6.13
CA ARG A 197 21.31 -2.58 5.62
C ARG A 197 20.08 -3.11 6.36
N LYS A 198 20.12 -3.14 7.70
CA LYS A 198 18.98 -3.56 8.53
C LYS A 198 17.71 -2.74 8.27
N TYR A 199 17.83 -1.43 8.08
CA TYR A 199 16.69 -0.59 7.71
C TYR A 199 16.11 -0.95 6.34
N HIS A 200 16.97 -1.23 5.35
CA HIS A 200 16.53 -1.64 4.01
C HIS A 200 15.87 -3.04 4.03
N GLU A 201 16.44 -4.01 4.75
CA GLU A 201 15.85 -5.33 4.99
C GLU A 201 14.45 -5.22 5.63
N ILE A 202 14.30 -4.41 6.68
CA ILE A 202 13.01 -4.14 7.33
C ILE A 202 12.04 -3.44 6.36
N SER A 203 12.51 -2.50 5.53
CA SER A 203 11.69 -1.84 4.51
C SER A 203 11.16 -2.82 3.46
N GLN A 204 12.01 -3.73 2.96
CA GLN A 204 11.60 -4.79 2.02
C GLN A 204 10.61 -5.77 2.67
N LEU A 205 10.81 -6.14 3.93
CA LEU A 205 9.87 -6.96 4.71
C LEU A 205 8.52 -6.25 4.92
N CYS A 206 8.52 -4.92 5.13
CA CYS A 206 7.28 -4.14 5.22
C CYS A 206 6.56 -4.03 3.86
N GLN A 207 7.29 -3.81 2.77
CA GLN A 207 6.73 -3.75 1.41
C GLN A 207 6.10 -5.11 1.01
N THR A 208 6.81 -6.22 1.23
CA THR A 208 6.31 -7.57 0.92
C THR A 208 5.12 -7.97 1.80
N LEU A 209 5.14 -7.64 3.10
CA LEU A 209 4.00 -7.86 4.00
C LEU A 209 2.79 -6.99 3.61
N GLN A 210 3.01 -5.75 3.16
CA GLN A 210 1.94 -4.88 2.65
C GLN A 210 1.32 -5.42 1.34
N ALA A 211 2.13 -5.97 0.43
CA ALA A 211 1.65 -6.61 -0.80
C ALA A 211 0.88 -7.92 -0.52
N ALA A 212 1.34 -8.72 0.44
CA ALA A 212 0.60 -9.88 0.94
C ALA A 212 -0.72 -9.47 1.59
N GLN A 213 -0.75 -8.35 2.33
CA GLN A 213 -1.95 -7.82 2.96
C GLN A 213 -2.98 -7.31 1.92
N SER A 214 -2.55 -6.64 0.84
CA SER A 214 -3.47 -6.21 -0.23
C SER A 214 -4.06 -7.41 -0.97
N SER A 215 -3.22 -8.36 -1.39
CA SER A 215 -3.66 -9.63 -2.02
C SER A 215 -4.65 -10.39 -1.11
N CYS A 216 -4.37 -10.52 0.19
CA CYS A 216 -5.28 -11.15 1.14
C CYS A 216 -6.61 -10.37 1.27
N SER A 217 -6.58 -9.04 1.25
CA SER A 217 -7.80 -8.21 1.25
C SER A 217 -8.64 -8.37 -0.02
N GLU A 218 -8.00 -8.51 -1.19
CA GLU A 218 -8.66 -8.80 -2.46
C GLU A 218 -9.31 -10.19 -2.46
N HIS A 219 -8.61 -11.20 -1.91
CA HIS A 219 -9.19 -12.53 -1.71
C HIS A 219 -10.39 -12.51 -0.74
N ILE A 220 -10.34 -11.76 0.36
CA ILE A 220 -11.49 -11.58 1.27
C ILE A 220 -12.67 -10.89 0.58
N ILE A 221 -12.42 -9.88 -0.26
CA ILE A 221 -13.47 -9.25 -1.08
C ILE A 221 -14.06 -10.25 -2.07
N LYS A 222 -13.22 -11.07 -2.72
CA LYS A 222 -13.66 -12.08 -3.69
C LYS A 222 -14.46 -13.21 -3.05
N ILE A 223 -14.07 -13.68 -1.87
CA ILE A 223 -14.83 -14.65 -1.07
C ILE A 223 -16.21 -14.08 -0.76
N LYS A 224 -16.30 -12.85 -0.24
CA LYS A 224 -17.58 -12.18 0.05
C LYS A 224 -18.45 -11.94 -1.18
N GLU A 225 -17.85 -11.77 -2.36
CA GLU A 225 -18.59 -11.71 -3.62
C GLU A 225 -19.15 -13.07 -4.03
N LEU A 226 -18.36 -14.15 -3.86
CA LEU A 226 -18.78 -15.53 -4.15
C LEU A 226 -19.85 -16.02 -3.16
N GLU A 227 -19.73 -15.72 -1.86
CA GLU A 227 -20.74 -15.98 -0.84
C GLU A 227 -22.08 -15.32 -1.20
N ARG A 228 -22.07 -14.04 -1.61
CA ARG A 228 -23.28 -13.34 -2.07
C ARG A 228 -23.88 -13.98 -3.32
N ARG A 229 -23.06 -14.37 -4.30
CA ARG A 229 -23.52 -15.09 -5.50
C ARG A 229 -24.12 -16.46 -5.15
N LEU A 230 -23.55 -17.18 -4.20
CA LEU A 230 -24.06 -18.47 -3.73
C LEU A 230 -25.42 -18.31 -3.04
N ILE A 231 -25.56 -17.36 -2.11
CA ILE A 231 -26.83 -17.08 -1.43
C ILE A 231 -27.93 -16.70 -2.43
N LEU A 232 -27.61 -15.90 -3.46
CA LEU A 232 -28.54 -15.58 -4.54
C LEU A 232 -28.91 -16.84 -5.36
N GLN A 233 -27.96 -17.70 -5.71
CA GLN A 233 -28.24 -18.96 -6.39
C GLN A 233 -29.06 -19.94 -5.54
N GLU A 234 -28.88 -19.97 -4.22
CA GLU A 234 -29.71 -20.75 -3.30
C GLU A 234 -31.14 -20.21 -3.22
N GLN A 235 -31.30 -18.88 -3.22
CA GLN A 235 -32.61 -18.22 -3.32
C GLN A 235 -33.29 -18.53 -4.66
N ASP A 236 -32.60 -18.35 -5.79
CA ASP A 236 -33.10 -18.71 -7.13
C ASP A 236 -33.49 -20.19 -7.21
N MET A 237 -32.69 -21.09 -6.66
CA MET A 237 -33.00 -22.53 -6.59
C MET A 237 -34.20 -22.83 -5.69
N SER A 238 -34.45 -22.04 -4.63
CA SER A 238 -35.66 -22.15 -3.82
C SER A 238 -36.90 -21.67 -4.60
N ILE A 239 -36.80 -20.56 -5.34
CA ILE A 239 -37.85 -20.04 -6.21
C ILE A 239 -38.16 -21.05 -7.32
N VAL A 240 -37.14 -21.61 -7.98
CA VAL A 240 -37.30 -22.64 -9.03
C VAL A 240 -37.94 -23.92 -8.47
N LYS A 241 -37.66 -24.34 -7.22
CA LYS A 241 -38.37 -25.46 -6.57
C LYS A 241 -39.85 -25.12 -6.36
N THR A 242 -40.16 -23.93 -5.83
CA THR A 242 -41.54 -23.47 -5.61
C THR A 242 -42.31 -23.38 -6.93
N VAL A 243 -41.76 -22.71 -7.95
CA VAL A 243 -42.35 -22.59 -9.29
C VAL A 243 -42.57 -23.96 -9.92
N LYS A 244 -41.63 -24.92 -9.80
CA LYS A 244 -41.84 -26.30 -10.26
C LYS A 244 -43.00 -26.99 -9.54
N SER A 245 -43.18 -26.76 -8.24
CA SER A 245 -44.32 -27.32 -7.49
C SER A 245 -45.65 -26.66 -7.86
N GLU A 246 -45.70 -25.35 -8.12
CA GLU A 246 -46.93 -24.69 -8.62
C GLU A 246 -47.25 -25.12 -10.05
N VAL A 247 -46.27 -25.25 -10.94
CA VAL A 247 -46.46 -25.78 -12.30
C VAL A 247 -46.95 -27.24 -12.28
N ALA A 248 -46.50 -28.06 -11.33
CA ALA A 248 -47.05 -29.40 -11.12
C ALA A 248 -48.53 -29.35 -10.70
N LYS A 249 -48.89 -28.51 -9.72
CA LYS A 249 -50.30 -28.30 -9.32
C LYS A 249 -51.16 -27.82 -10.49
N VAL A 250 -50.66 -26.89 -11.32
CA VAL A 250 -51.38 -26.42 -12.52
C VAL A 250 -51.57 -27.56 -13.52
N SER A 251 -50.56 -28.41 -13.74
CA SER A 251 -50.69 -29.60 -14.57
C SER A 251 -51.74 -30.59 -14.05
N ASP A 252 -51.83 -30.77 -12.72
CA ASP A 252 -52.82 -31.65 -12.10
C ASP A 252 -54.24 -31.03 -12.13
N LEU A 253 -54.37 -29.71 -11.93
CA LEU A 253 -55.62 -28.98 -12.14
C LEU A 253 -56.07 -29.01 -13.60
N GLU A 254 -55.16 -28.98 -14.58
CA GLU A 254 -55.51 -29.17 -16.00
C GLU A 254 -56.02 -30.58 -16.31
N LYS A 255 -55.45 -31.62 -15.69
CA LYS A 255 -55.95 -33.01 -15.80
C LYS A 255 -57.34 -33.12 -15.16
N GLU A 256 -57.53 -32.52 -14.00
CA GLU A 256 -58.81 -32.51 -13.30
C GLU A 256 -59.88 -31.72 -14.09
N ILE A 257 -59.53 -30.58 -14.69
CA ILE A 257 -60.43 -29.84 -15.58
C ILE A 257 -60.78 -30.63 -16.84
N LYS A 258 -59.86 -31.45 -17.39
CA LYS A 258 -60.16 -32.37 -18.50
C LYS A 258 -61.13 -33.47 -18.05
N ARG A 259 -60.83 -34.16 -16.94
CA ARG A 259 -61.70 -35.18 -16.32
C ARG A 259 -63.10 -34.64 -16.03
N LEU A 260 -63.22 -33.49 -15.38
CA LEU A 260 -64.51 -32.85 -15.08
C LEU A 260 -65.27 -32.40 -16.35
N ARG A 261 -64.57 -32.07 -17.45
CA ARG A 261 -65.20 -31.79 -18.76
C ARG A 261 -65.70 -33.06 -19.44
N GLU A 262 -64.94 -34.14 -19.37
CA GLU A 262 -65.31 -35.47 -19.88
C GLU A 262 -66.49 -36.05 -19.08
N GLU A 263 -66.47 -35.95 -17.75
CA GLU A 263 -67.61 -36.28 -16.87
C GLU A 263 -68.83 -35.39 -17.17
N ASN A 264 -68.65 -34.07 -17.39
CA ASN A 264 -69.75 -33.19 -17.80
C ASN A 264 -70.33 -33.54 -19.18
N TYR A 265 -69.49 -33.98 -20.12
CA TYR A 265 -69.93 -34.43 -21.44
C TYR A 265 -70.76 -35.72 -21.32
N PHE A 266 -70.21 -36.73 -20.63
CA PHE A 266 -70.91 -37.99 -20.36
C PHE A 266 -72.23 -37.79 -19.59
N LEU A 267 -72.28 -36.88 -18.61
CA LEU A 267 -73.51 -36.56 -17.89
C LEU A 267 -74.55 -35.83 -18.74
N ARG A 268 -74.14 -35.07 -19.77
CA ARG A 268 -75.05 -34.45 -20.75
C ARG A 268 -75.60 -35.51 -21.71
N GLU A 269 -74.73 -36.32 -22.29
CA GLU A 269 -75.10 -37.45 -23.16
C GLU A 269 -76.03 -38.43 -22.42
N SER A 270 -75.70 -38.79 -21.18
CA SER A 270 -76.54 -39.61 -20.31
C SER A 270 -77.88 -38.94 -19.99
N ARG A 271 -77.92 -37.62 -19.76
CA ARG A 271 -79.18 -36.87 -19.59
C ARG A 271 -80.01 -36.84 -20.87
N GLU A 272 -79.39 -36.69 -22.04
CA GLU A 272 -80.06 -36.69 -23.34
C GLU A 272 -80.64 -38.08 -23.63
N ASN A 273 -79.86 -39.15 -23.45
CA ASN A 273 -80.33 -40.54 -23.50
C ASN A 273 -81.47 -40.82 -22.49
N CYS A 274 -81.36 -40.32 -21.26
CA CYS A 274 -82.45 -40.39 -20.27
C CYS A 274 -83.68 -39.54 -20.62
N SER A 275 -83.55 -38.56 -21.52
CA SER A 275 -84.68 -37.75 -22.01
C SER A 275 -85.36 -38.48 -23.17
N LEU A 276 -84.59 -39.05 -24.11
CA LEU A 276 -85.09 -39.94 -25.16
C LEU A 276 -85.84 -41.14 -24.57
N LEU A 277 -85.27 -41.82 -23.57
CA LEU A 277 -85.94 -42.93 -22.88
C LEU A 277 -87.21 -42.51 -22.13
N LYS A 278 -87.31 -41.25 -21.67
CA LYS A 278 -88.55 -40.69 -21.10
C LYS A 278 -89.58 -40.39 -22.19
N GLU A 279 -89.18 -39.86 -23.33
CA GLU A 279 -90.06 -39.65 -24.48
C GLU A 279 -90.59 -40.97 -25.05
N GLU A 280 -89.76 -42.01 -25.13
CA GLU A 280 -90.18 -43.37 -25.48
C GLU A 280 -91.14 -43.94 -24.43
N ALA A 281 -90.83 -43.83 -23.13
CA ALA A 281 -91.70 -44.29 -22.06
C ALA A 281 -93.04 -43.52 -22.01
N GLU A 282 -93.05 -42.22 -22.27
CA GLU A 282 -94.27 -41.43 -22.45
C GLU A 282 -95.02 -41.82 -23.72
N GLY A 283 -94.33 -42.12 -24.82
CA GLY A 283 -94.92 -42.63 -26.05
C GLY A 283 -95.58 -43.99 -25.85
N LEU A 284 -94.97 -44.87 -25.05
CA LEU A 284 -95.53 -46.15 -24.64
C LEU A 284 -96.70 -45.99 -23.66
N ARG A 285 -96.63 -45.06 -22.69
CA ARG A 285 -97.77 -44.72 -21.82
C ARG A 285 -98.95 -44.16 -22.61
N LYS A 286 -98.72 -43.18 -23.50
CA LYS A 286 -99.76 -42.61 -24.37
C LYS A 286 -100.33 -43.63 -25.36
N LYS A 287 -99.59 -44.69 -25.71
CA LYS A 287 -100.13 -45.86 -26.43
C LYS A 287 -100.97 -46.75 -25.50
N LEU A 288 -100.49 -47.03 -24.29
CA LEU A 288 -101.23 -47.81 -23.30
C LEU A 288 -102.56 -47.15 -22.92
N GLU A 289 -102.56 -45.85 -22.57
CA GLU A 289 -103.77 -45.06 -22.28
C GLU A 289 -104.80 -45.10 -23.42
N ARG A 290 -104.34 -45.15 -24.69
CA ARG A 290 -105.22 -45.31 -25.86
C ARG A 290 -105.79 -46.72 -25.94
N MET A 291 -104.96 -47.74 -25.72
CA MET A 291 -105.43 -49.13 -25.68
C MET A 291 -106.41 -49.38 -24.53
N GLU A 292 -106.14 -48.80 -23.36
CA GLU A 292 -107.00 -48.82 -22.18
C GLU A 292 -108.35 -48.15 -22.48
N LYS A 293 -108.36 -46.96 -23.09
CA LYS A 293 -109.61 -46.31 -23.55
C LYS A 293 -110.37 -47.16 -24.56
N THR A 294 -109.71 -47.74 -25.57
CA THR A 294 -110.40 -48.65 -26.51
C THR A 294 -110.93 -49.92 -25.84
N LYS A 295 -110.33 -50.34 -24.71
CA LYS A 295 -110.81 -51.46 -23.89
C LYS A 295 -111.99 -51.03 -22.99
N GLU A 296 -111.98 -49.82 -22.43
CA GLU A 296 -113.12 -49.24 -21.72
C GLU A 296 -114.32 -49.06 -22.66
N GLU A 297 -114.08 -48.54 -23.87
CA GLU A 297 -115.07 -48.44 -24.95
C GLU A 297 -115.62 -49.84 -25.32
N LEU A 298 -114.75 -50.83 -25.55
CA LEU A 298 -115.16 -52.21 -25.82
C LEU A 298 -116.02 -52.79 -24.69
N VAL A 299 -115.58 -52.66 -23.43
CA VAL A 299 -116.34 -53.12 -22.26
C VAL A 299 -117.68 -52.40 -22.13
N SER A 300 -117.75 -51.09 -22.45
CA SER A 300 -119.01 -50.36 -22.45
C SER A 300 -119.99 -50.88 -23.51
N VAL A 301 -119.49 -51.19 -24.72
CA VAL A 301 -120.27 -51.79 -25.81
C VAL A 301 -120.67 -53.24 -25.49
N GLU A 302 -119.83 -54.01 -24.80
CA GLU A 302 -120.16 -55.34 -24.31
C GLU A 302 -121.25 -55.29 -23.22
N LEU A 303 -121.20 -54.32 -22.30
CA LEU A 303 -122.24 -54.09 -21.30
C LEU A 303 -123.55 -53.59 -21.92
N GLU A 304 -123.51 -52.73 -22.94
CA GLU A 304 -124.71 -52.34 -23.70
C GLU A 304 -125.31 -53.51 -24.47
N LYS A 305 -124.48 -54.33 -25.11
CA LYS A 305 -124.88 -55.58 -25.76
C LYS A 305 -125.53 -56.56 -24.77
N GLN A 306 -124.98 -56.70 -23.56
CA GLN A 306 -125.59 -57.51 -22.48
C GLN A 306 -126.94 -56.93 -22.07
N ARG A 307 -127.05 -55.64 -21.77
CA ARG A 307 -128.31 -54.96 -21.44
C ARG A 307 -129.37 -55.06 -22.54
N LEU A 308 -128.96 -55.07 -23.81
CA LEU A 308 -129.86 -55.28 -24.94
C LEU A 308 -130.30 -56.74 -25.07
N ALA A 309 -129.41 -57.70 -24.79
CA ALA A 309 -129.75 -59.12 -24.75
C ALA A 309 -130.69 -59.45 -23.58
N GLU A 310 -130.47 -58.90 -22.37
CA GLU A 310 -131.37 -59.01 -21.22
C GLU A 310 -132.76 -58.45 -21.54
N LYS A 311 -132.84 -57.27 -22.16
CA LYS A 311 -134.10 -56.68 -22.63
C LYS A 311 -134.79 -57.59 -23.66
N LEU A 312 -134.04 -58.17 -24.59
CA LEU A 312 -134.60 -59.06 -25.62
C LEU A 312 -135.11 -60.38 -25.00
N GLN A 313 -134.36 -60.98 -24.07
CA GLN A 313 -134.83 -62.12 -23.29
C GLN A 313 -136.08 -61.79 -22.46
N ALA A 314 -136.18 -60.58 -21.89
CA ALA A 314 -137.40 -60.15 -21.20
C ALA A 314 -138.62 -60.09 -22.14
N TRP A 315 -138.45 -59.66 -23.40
CA TRP A 315 -139.51 -59.73 -24.41
C TRP A 315 -139.84 -61.17 -24.84
N GLU A 316 -138.83 -62.03 -25.04
CA GLU A 316 -139.05 -63.44 -25.36
C GLU A 316 -139.77 -64.21 -24.22
N ASN A 317 -139.43 -63.90 -22.96
CA ASN A 317 -140.12 -64.42 -21.78
C ASN A 317 -141.56 -63.88 -21.68
N LEU A 318 -141.82 -62.64 -22.13
CA LEU A 318 -143.17 -62.09 -22.19
C LEU A 318 -144.03 -62.83 -23.23
N GLY A 319 -143.47 -63.17 -24.39
CA GLY A 319 -144.14 -64.04 -25.37
C GLY A 319 -144.44 -65.44 -24.82
N GLN A 320 -143.44 -66.09 -24.19
CA GLN A 320 -143.61 -67.42 -23.57
C GLN A 320 -144.67 -67.45 -22.47
N SER A 321 -144.74 -66.41 -21.63
CA SER A 321 -145.67 -66.35 -20.49
C SER A 321 -147.09 -65.91 -20.85
N THR A 322 -147.28 -65.17 -21.95
CA THR A 322 -148.61 -64.72 -22.41
C THR A 322 -149.26 -65.65 -23.44
N GLY A 323 -148.51 -66.54 -24.07
CA GLY A 323 -148.99 -67.37 -25.19
C GLY A 323 -149.23 -66.60 -26.50
N LEU A 324 -148.83 -65.31 -26.54
CA LEU A 324 -148.89 -64.45 -27.72
C LEU A 324 -147.52 -64.40 -28.41
N ASN A 325 -147.48 -64.15 -29.72
CA ASN A 325 -146.22 -64.09 -30.49
C ASN A 325 -145.45 -62.77 -30.30
N ILE A 326 -145.36 -62.29 -29.05
CA ILE A 326 -144.65 -61.06 -28.69
C ILE A 326 -143.16 -61.39 -28.48
N ARG A 327 -142.28 -60.96 -29.38
CA ARG A 327 -140.81 -61.06 -29.20
C ARG A 327 -140.09 -59.71 -29.29
N LYS A 328 -140.80 -58.67 -29.75
CA LYS A 328 -140.37 -57.27 -29.81
C LYS A 328 -141.50 -56.33 -29.37
N PRO A 329 -141.20 -55.08 -28.98
CA PRO A 329 -142.22 -54.05 -28.73
C PRO A 329 -143.20 -53.84 -29.90
N GLU A 330 -142.72 -54.01 -31.13
CA GLU A 330 -143.53 -53.93 -32.36
C GLU A 330 -144.53 -55.09 -32.52
N ASP A 331 -144.32 -56.21 -31.85
CA ASP A 331 -145.24 -57.36 -31.92
C ASP A 331 -146.41 -57.16 -30.94
N LEU A 332 -146.14 -56.54 -29.78
CA LEU A 332 -147.17 -56.15 -28.82
C LEU A 332 -148.17 -55.17 -29.45
N SER A 333 -147.71 -54.16 -30.20
CA SER A 333 -148.62 -53.23 -30.88
C SER A 333 -149.43 -53.92 -31.99
N ARG A 334 -148.85 -54.89 -32.71
CA ARG A 334 -149.58 -55.71 -33.71
C ARG A 334 -150.68 -56.57 -33.07
N GLU A 335 -150.40 -57.24 -31.95
CA GLU A 335 -151.42 -58.03 -31.24
C GLU A 335 -152.52 -57.14 -30.62
N VAL A 336 -152.18 -55.98 -30.05
CA VAL A 336 -153.17 -55.00 -29.58
C VAL A 336 -154.08 -54.54 -30.73
N ILE A 337 -153.53 -54.26 -31.91
CA ILE A 337 -154.34 -53.91 -33.10
C ILE A 337 -155.24 -55.07 -33.54
N GLN A 338 -154.75 -56.32 -33.54
CA GLN A 338 -155.59 -57.49 -33.85
C GLN A 338 -156.73 -57.66 -32.84
N ILE A 339 -156.47 -57.47 -31.55
CA ILE A 339 -157.49 -57.56 -30.49
C ILE A 339 -158.53 -56.45 -30.66
N GLN A 340 -158.11 -55.21 -30.91
CA GLN A 340 -159.02 -54.08 -31.17
C GLN A 340 -159.88 -54.30 -32.43
N GLN A 341 -159.32 -54.86 -33.51
CA GLN A 341 -160.08 -55.21 -34.71
C GLN A 341 -161.14 -56.30 -34.44
N ARG A 342 -160.79 -57.34 -33.66
CA ARG A 342 -161.75 -58.37 -33.21
C ARG A 342 -162.86 -57.75 -32.35
N GLU A 343 -162.51 -56.83 -31.45
CA GLU A 343 -163.46 -56.15 -30.56
C GLU A 343 -164.44 -55.24 -31.33
N ILE A 344 -163.96 -54.51 -32.34
CA ILE A 344 -164.80 -53.69 -33.23
C ILE A 344 -165.81 -54.57 -33.97
N ALA A 345 -165.38 -55.67 -34.59
CA ALA A 345 -166.28 -56.59 -35.28
C ALA A 345 -167.35 -57.19 -34.36
N LEU A 346 -166.99 -57.55 -33.12
CA LEU A 346 -167.94 -58.05 -32.11
C LEU A 346 -168.91 -56.96 -31.61
N LYS A 347 -168.48 -55.69 -31.57
CA LYS A 347 -169.34 -54.53 -31.25
C LYS A 347 -170.33 -54.26 -32.38
N GLU A 348 -169.91 -54.28 -33.64
CA GLU A 348 -170.79 -54.13 -34.81
C GLU A 348 -171.88 -55.23 -34.83
N GLN A 349 -171.51 -56.49 -34.61
CA GLN A 349 -172.46 -57.59 -34.47
C GLN A 349 -173.46 -57.33 -33.33
N ASN A 350 -173.01 -56.87 -32.16
CA ASN A 350 -173.89 -56.50 -31.04
C ASN A 350 -174.86 -55.37 -31.38
N TYR A 351 -174.45 -54.34 -32.13
CA TYR A 351 -175.36 -53.27 -32.57
C TYR A 351 -176.46 -53.80 -33.51
N THR A 352 -176.12 -54.69 -34.45
CA THR A 352 -177.14 -55.28 -35.35
C THR A 352 -178.11 -56.22 -34.62
N LEU A 353 -177.66 -56.95 -33.61
CA LEU A 353 -178.54 -57.79 -32.78
C LEU A 353 -179.46 -56.93 -31.90
N ASN A 354 -178.94 -55.90 -31.24
CA ASN A 354 -179.75 -54.97 -30.43
C ASN A 354 -180.81 -54.23 -31.25
N SER A 355 -180.52 -53.85 -32.50
CA SER A 355 -181.52 -53.20 -33.35
C SER A 355 -182.69 -54.13 -33.70
N ARG A 356 -182.41 -55.43 -33.93
CA ARG A 356 -183.45 -56.46 -34.13
C ARG A 356 -184.29 -56.68 -32.88
N VAL A 357 -183.68 -56.86 -31.70
CA VAL A 357 -184.40 -57.03 -30.42
C VAL A 357 -185.39 -55.88 -30.20
N ARG A 358 -184.93 -54.62 -30.32
CA ARG A 358 -185.77 -53.43 -30.16
C ARG A 358 -186.91 -53.30 -31.17
N SER A 359 -186.82 -53.96 -32.33
CA SER A 359 -187.93 -54.01 -33.30
C SER A 359 -189.01 -55.04 -32.90
N VAL A 360 -188.60 -56.19 -32.35
CA VAL A 360 -189.51 -57.23 -31.85
C VAL A 360 -190.22 -56.77 -30.58
N GLU A 361 -189.53 -56.07 -29.68
CA GLU A 361 -190.11 -55.52 -28.45
C GLU A 361 -191.28 -54.56 -28.72
N ARG A 362 -191.21 -53.72 -29.76
CA ARG A 362 -192.30 -52.81 -30.16
C ARG A 362 -193.53 -53.59 -30.61
N LEU A 363 -193.37 -54.51 -31.56
CA LEU A 363 -194.45 -55.38 -32.05
C LEU A 363 -195.09 -56.17 -30.89
N GLN A 364 -194.29 -56.63 -29.93
CA GLN A 364 -194.77 -57.34 -28.74
C GLN A 364 -195.44 -56.41 -27.71
N SER A 365 -195.26 -55.09 -27.79
CA SER A 365 -195.99 -54.10 -26.99
C SER A 365 -197.33 -53.71 -27.62
N GLU A 366 -197.37 -53.58 -28.95
CA GLU A 366 -198.56 -53.28 -29.74
C GLU A 366 -199.59 -54.43 -29.63
N LEU A 367 -199.16 -55.67 -29.86
CA LEU A 367 -200.00 -56.87 -29.68
C LEU A 367 -200.53 -57.04 -28.25
N ARG A 368 -199.75 -56.65 -27.22
CA ARG A 368 -200.24 -56.66 -25.83
C ARG A 368 -201.34 -55.63 -25.59
N ALA A 369 -201.22 -54.43 -26.17
CA ALA A 369 -202.25 -53.40 -26.05
C ALA A 369 -203.58 -53.86 -26.67
N GLU A 370 -203.55 -54.42 -27.88
CA GLU A 370 -204.73 -55.00 -28.53
C GLU A 370 -205.39 -56.11 -27.69
N LEU A 371 -204.58 -57.02 -27.14
CA LEU A 371 -205.07 -58.13 -26.32
C LEU A 371 -205.76 -57.62 -25.03
N THR A 372 -205.22 -56.59 -24.37
CA THR A 372 -205.90 -55.94 -23.23
C THR A 372 -207.21 -55.25 -23.63
N GLN A 373 -207.27 -54.64 -24.82
CA GLN A 373 -208.47 -53.97 -25.32
C GLN A 373 -209.57 -54.94 -25.79
N GLN A 374 -209.23 -56.19 -26.10
CA GLN A 374 -210.22 -57.26 -26.30
C GLN A 374 -210.70 -57.83 -24.95
N ALA A 375 -209.78 -58.02 -23.99
CA ALA A 375 -210.10 -58.54 -22.66
C ALA A 375 -211.09 -57.66 -21.87
N THR A 376 -211.02 -56.34 -22.01
CA THR A 376 -212.01 -55.43 -21.40
C THR A 376 -213.41 -55.59 -22.00
N LYS A 377 -213.51 -55.73 -23.33
CA LYS A 377 -214.80 -55.92 -24.03
C LYS A 377 -215.46 -57.25 -23.64
N THR A 378 -214.71 -58.34 -23.52
CA THR A 378 -215.24 -59.61 -23.03
C THR A 378 -215.66 -59.55 -21.55
N MET A 379 -214.94 -58.81 -20.71
CA MET A 379 -215.34 -58.56 -19.31
C MET A 379 -216.64 -57.76 -19.19
N GLU A 380 -216.93 -56.84 -20.11
CA GLU A 380 -218.21 -56.11 -20.13
C GLU A 380 -219.38 -57.00 -20.58
N GLU A 381 -219.20 -57.84 -21.60
CA GLU A 381 -220.18 -58.86 -21.98
C GLU A 381 -220.42 -59.88 -20.84
N GLN A 382 -219.37 -60.28 -20.13
CA GLN A 382 -219.49 -61.20 -19.01
C GLN A 382 -220.28 -60.59 -17.83
N LYS A 383 -220.08 -59.30 -17.52
CA LYS A 383 -220.91 -58.57 -16.54
C LYS A 383 -222.39 -58.48 -16.94
N LYS A 384 -222.70 -58.34 -18.24
CA LYS A 384 -224.10 -58.37 -18.74
C LYS A 384 -224.73 -59.76 -18.54
N ARG A 385 -223.98 -60.84 -18.81
CA ARG A 385 -224.40 -62.21 -18.49
C ARG A 385 -224.62 -62.40 -16.99
N GLU A 386 -223.69 -61.99 -16.14
CA GLU A 386 -223.80 -62.08 -14.68
C GLU A 386 -225.01 -61.31 -14.13
N ALA A 387 -225.37 -60.16 -14.73
CA ALA A 387 -226.57 -59.42 -14.38
C ALA A 387 -227.86 -60.19 -14.73
N GLN A 388 -227.93 -60.82 -15.90
CA GLN A 388 -229.05 -61.70 -16.29
C GLN A 388 -229.11 -62.94 -15.38
N ASP A 389 -227.96 -63.53 -15.07
CA ASP A 389 -227.84 -64.67 -14.15
C ASP A 389 -228.30 -64.28 -12.74
N SER A 390 -228.03 -63.05 -12.28
CA SER A 390 -228.55 -62.53 -11.00
C SER A 390 -230.08 -62.41 -10.97
N LEU A 391 -230.74 -62.31 -12.12
CA LEU A 391 -232.20 -62.26 -12.26
C LEU A 391 -232.78 -63.69 -12.23
N VAL A 392 -232.16 -64.62 -12.96
CA VAL A 392 -232.48 -66.06 -12.91
C VAL A 392 -232.31 -66.60 -11.49
N ARG A 393 -231.17 -66.32 -10.84
CA ARG A 393 -230.91 -66.69 -9.44
C ARG A 393 -231.90 -66.05 -8.46
N ARG A 394 -232.44 -64.86 -8.73
CA ARG A 394 -233.50 -64.25 -7.90
C ARG A 394 -234.85 -64.96 -8.06
N LEU A 395 -235.21 -65.37 -9.27
CA LEU A 395 -236.40 -66.19 -9.52
C LEU A 395 -236.25 -67.58 -8.87
N GLN A 396 -235.09 -68.23 -9.03
CA GLN A 396 -234.77 -69.49 -8.36
C GLN A 396 -234.74 -69.36 -6.82
N LYS A 397 -234.20 -68.27 -6.26
CA LYS A 397 -234.16 -68.07 -4.80
C LYS A 397 -235.54 -67.78 -4.20
N ARG A 398 -236.48 -67.26 -4.99
CA ARG A 398 -237.91 -67.15 -4.63
C ARG A 398 -238.60 -68.52 -4.59
N VAL A 399 -238.16 -69.48 -5.41
CA VAL A 399 -238.56 -70.91 -5.30
C VAL A 399 -237.84 -71.60 -4.12
N LEU A 400 -236.55 -71.30 -3.91
CA LEU A 400 -235.73 -71.96 -2.89
C LEU A 400 -236.07 -71.53 -1.45
N LEU A 401 -236.45 -70.27 -1.19
CA LEU A 401 -236.85 -69.87 0.17
C LEU A 401 -238.19 -70.50 0.59
N LEU A 402 -239.14 -70.64 -0.35
CA LEU A 402 -240.33 -71.51 -0.20
C LEU A 402 -239.97 -73.00 0.01
N THR A 403 -238.70 -73.37 -0.16
CA THR A 403 -238.15 -74.71 0.11
C THR A 403 -237.20 -74.72 1.32
N LYS A 404 -236.85 -73.55 1.87
CA LYS A 404 -235.76 -73.40 2.85
C LYS A 404 -236.00 -72.37 3.94
N GLU A 405 -237.25 -72.14 4.31
CA GLU A 405 -237.65 -71.79 5.69
C GLU A 405 -237.35 -73.02 6.61
N ARG A 406 -236.05 -73.42 6.52
CA ARG A 406 -235.20 -74.60 6.86
C ARG A 406 -233.47 -74.42 7.09
N ASP A 407 -232.40 -73.31 7.31
CA ASP A 407 -230.66 -72.92 7.14
C ASP A 407 -229.30 -71.95 8.00
N GLY A 408 -227.84 -71.53 7.71
CA GLY A 408 -226.44 -70.72 8.49
C GLY A 408 -224.79 -69.93 8.07
N MET A 409 -223.55 -69.40 8.83
CA MET A 409 -222.05 -68.44 8.56
C MET A 409 -220.41 -68.11 9.39
N ARG A 410 -219.13 -67.24 9.13
CA ARG A 410 -217.49 -66.86 9.79
C ARG A 410 -216.18 -65.53 9.77
N SER A 411 -214.63 -65.43 9.89
CA SER A 411 -213.31 -64.36 10.46
C SER A 411 -211.63 -63.71 9.97
N ILE A 412 -210.36 -63.14 10.69
CA ILE A 412 -208.93 -62.08 10.44
C ILE A 412 -207.16 -61.90 11.03
N LEU A 413 -205.96 -60.93 10.79
CA LEU A 413 -204.32 -60.54 11.39
C LEU A 413 -202.90 -59.35 11.01
N GLU A 414 -201.46 -59.10 11.52
CA GLU A 414 -200.13 -57.90 11.58
C GLU A 414 -198.28 -57.87 11.33
N SER A 415 -196.91 -57.13 11.50
CA SER A 415 -195.68 -55.96 12.07
C SER A 415 -193.98 -55.39 11.56
N TYR A 416 -192.72 -54.73 12.21
CA TYR A 416 -191.22 -53.81 11.84
C TYR A 416 -189.55 -53.53 12.61
N ASP A 417 -188.16 -52.79 12.61
CA ASP A 417 -186.85 -51.69 12.11
C ASP A 417 -185.08 -51.33 12.67
N GLY A 418 -183.89 -50.40 12.28
CA GLY A 418 -182.21 -49.95 12.80
C GLY A 418 -180.75 -48.89 12.28
N GLU A 419 -179.33 -48.48 12.82
CA GLU A 419 -177.92 -47.43 12.44
C GLU A 419 -176.16 -47.09 13.04
N LEU A 420 -174.94 -46.21 12.62
CA LEU A 420 -173.34 -45.61 13.21
C LEU A 420 -171.72 -44.87 12.58
N ALA A 421 -170.42 -44.22 13.17
CA ALA A 421 -168.89 -43.43 12.66
C ALA A 421 -167.25 -42.84 13.38
N SER A 422 -165.95 -42.11 12.90
CA SER A 422 -164.38 -41.47 13.50
C SER A 422 -162.79 -40.70 12.85
N THR A 423 -161.46 -40.13 13.44
CA THR A 423 -159.96 -39.21 13.00
C THR A 423 -158.24 -38.98 13.70
N GLU A 424 -156.85 -38.25 13.66
CA GLU A 424 -155.50 -37.18 13.14
C GLU A 424 -153.72 -37.00 13.73
N TYR A 425 -152.34 -36.26 13.71
CA TYR A 425 -151.01 -35.14 13.25
C TYR A 425 -149.20 -35.02 13.75
N SER A 426 -147.81 -34.29 13.73
CA SER A 426 -146.50 -33.10 13.42
C SER A 426 -144.64 -33.14 13.67
N PRO A 427 -143.24 -32.38 13.78
CA PRO A 427 -142.00 -31.09 13.63
C PRO A 427 -140.13 -30.96 13.47
N GLN A 428 -138.98 -29.91 13.68
CA GLN A 428 -137.24 -29.63 13.31
C GLN A 428 -135.77 -28.58 13.91
N LEU A 429 -134.27 -28.34 13.57
CA LEU A 429 -132.81 -27.41 14.09
C LEU A 429 -131.06 -26.97 13.50
N ASN A 430 -129.79 -26.20 14.02
CA ASN A 430 -128.18 -25.58 13.50
C ASN A 430 -126.55 -24.93 14.23
N LYS A 431 -125.16 -24.40 13.74
CA LYS A 431 -123.56 -23.73 14.34
C LYS A 431 -121.91 -23.10 13.70
N ARG A 432 -120.64 -22.31 14.23
CA ARG A 432 -118.99 -21.77 13.71
C ARG A 432 -117.51 -20.79 14.36
N LEU A 433 -115.96 -20.64 14.12
CA LEU A 433 -114.59 -19.50 14.32
C LEU A 433 -112.69 -19.50 14.44
N ARG A 434 -111.49 -18.51 14.22
CA ARG A 434 -109.80 -18.29 14.66
C ARG A 434 -108.35 -17.29 14.35
N GLU A 435 -107.84 -16.57 13.28
CA GLU A 435 -106.35 -16.30 12.81
C GLU A 435 -105.13 -15.29 13.23
N ALA A 436 -105.13 -14.32 14.18
CA ALA A 436 -104.15 -13.17 14.18
C ALA A 436 -102.79 -13.27 14.95
N GLU A 437 -102.53 -14.32 15.74
CA GLU A 437 -101.55 -14.26 16.84
C GLU A 437 -100.09 -14.64 16.47
N GLU A 438 -99.88 -15.47 15.45
CA GLU A 438 -98.55 -16.04 15.13
C GLU A 438 -97.48 -15.05 14.63
N VAL A 439 -97.89 -13.90 14.12
CA VAL A 439 -96.96 -12.93 13.50
C VAL A 439 -96.17 -12.15 14.55
N LEU A 440 -96.76 -11.90 15.73
CA LEU A 440 -96.17 -11.09 16.79
C LEU A 440 -94.94 -11.75 17.44
N GLN A 441 -94.89 -13.08 17.46
CA GLN A 441 -93.89 -13.84 18.21
C GLN A 441 -92.50 -13.85 17.53
N ARG A 442 -92.43 -13.66 16.21
CA ARG A 442 -91.19 -13.79 15.42
C ARG A 442 -90.29 -12.55 15.46
N THR A 443 -90.85 -11.37 15.72
CA THR A 443 -90.10 -10.11 15.83
C THR A 443 -89.46 -9.94 17.22
N GLN A 444 -90.04 -10.52 18.26
CA GLN A 444 -89.50 -10.42 19.63
C GLN A 444 -88.17 -11.16 19.79
N SER A 445 -88.01 -12.34 19.18
CA SER A 445 -86.78 -13.14 19.28
C SER A 445 -85.55 -12.54 18.60
N HIS A 446 -85.73 -11.60 17.65
CA HIS A 446 -84.61 -11.00 16.92
C HIS A 446 -83.98 -9.82 17.69
N ASN A 447 -84.77 -9.02 18.41
CA ASN A 447 -84.26 -7.91 19.22
C ASN A 447 -83.34 -8.40 20.36
N THR A 448 -83.73 -9.49 21.04
CA THR A 448 -82.96 -10.08 22.15
C THR A 448 -81.56 -10.57 21.74
N GLU A 449 -81.35 -10.89 20.46
CA GLU A 449 -80.06 -11.35 19.94
C GLU A 449 -79.10 -10.17 19.62
N MET A 450 -79.64 -8.98 19.32
CA MET A 450 -78.85 -7.77 19.09
C MET A 450 -78.38 -7.13 20.40
N GLU A 451 -79.21 -7.11 21.44
CA GLU A 451 -78.87 -6.58 22.77
C GLU A 451 -77.71 -7.35 23.43
N ALA A 452 -77.64 -8.67 23.19
CA ALA A 452 -76.55 -9.53 23.64
C ALA A 452 -75.19 -9.26 22.96
N GLN A 453 -75.19 -8.64 21.77
CA GLN A 453 -73.96 -8.26 21.06
C GLN A 453 -73.44 -6.89 21.51
N LEU A 454 -74.34 -5.95 21.81
CA LEU A 454 -73.97 -4.60 22.27
C LEU A 454 -73.25 -4.64 23.62
N THR A 455 -73.85 -5.34 24.59
CA THR A 455 -73.36 -5.45 25.99
C THR A 455 -71.98 -6.10 26.10
N LYS A 456 -71.57 -6.91 25.12
CA LYS A 456 -70.24 -7.52 25.07
C LYS A 456 -69.14 -6.51 24.71
N ALA A 457 -69.41 -5.61 23.76
CA ALA A 457 -68.44 -4.60 23.32
C ALA A 457 -68.14 -3.55 24.42
N GLU A 458 -69.12 -3.25 25.28
CA GLU A 458 -68.94 -2.29 26.39
C GLU A 458 -67.99 -2.82 27.48
N GLN A 459 -67.93 -4.14 27.69
CA GLN A 459 -67.06 -4.78 28.69
C GLN A 459 -65.58 -4.70 28.30
N ASP A 460 -65.26 -4.95 27.03
CA ASP A 460 -63.88 -4.89 26.52
C ASP A 460 -63.29 -3.46 26.60
N VAL A 461 -64.11 -2.43 26.38
CA VAL A 461 -63.72 -1.01 26.54
C VAL A 461 -63.49 -0.63 28.00
N GLY A 462 -64.19 -1.28 28.95
CA GLY A 462 -63.97 -1.10 30.39
C GLY A 462 -62.60 -1.62 30.85
N ALA A 463 -62.19 -2.80 30.36
CA ALA A 463 -60.93 -3.44 30.75
C ALA A 463 -59.69 -2.59 30.41
N LEU A 464 -59.67 -1.97 29.23
CA LEU A 464 -58.53 -1.17 28.75
C LEU A 464 -58.32 0.14 29.54
N LYS A 465 -59.38 0.73 30.12
CA LYS A 465 -59.26 1.97 30.92
C LYS A 465 -58.55 1.74 32.25
N LEU A 466 -58.78 0.59 32.89
CA LEU A 466 -58.19 0.27 34.19
C LEU A 466 -56.67 0.07 34.13
N GLN A 467 -56.14 -0.39 32.99
CA GLN A 467 -54.69 -0.59 32.79
C GLN A 467 -53.91 0.73 32.60
N LEU A 468 -54.57 1.79 32.12
CA LEU A 468 -53.93 3.09 31.95
C LEU A 468 -53.70 3.79 33.31
N GLN A 469 -54.74 3.77 34.15
CA GLN A 469 -54.76 4.49 35.43
C GLN A 469 -53.76 3.95 36.46
N THR A 470 -53.36 2.68 36.36
CA THR A 470 -52.32 2.08 37.23
C THR A 470 -50.92 2.64 36.96
N VAL A 471 -50.59 2.96 35.70
CA VAL A 471 -49.23 3.40 35.32
C VAL A 471 -48.96 4.85 35.74
N GLU A 472 -49.99 5.70 35.75
CA GLU A 472 -49.87 7.11 36.11
C GLU A 472 -49.53 7.32 37.60
N LEU A 473 -50.02 6.44 38.49
CA LEU A 473 -49.83 6.53 39.94
C LEU A 473 -48.41 6.17 40.40
N GLU A 474 -47.74 5.24 39.71
CA GLU A 474 -46.36 4.84 40.05
C GLU A 474 -45.37 5.99 39.78
N LEU A 475 -45.57 6.71 38.66
CA LEU A 475 -44.69 7.78 38.18
C LEU A 475 -44.65 9.00 39.13
N ASP A 476 -45.76 9.28 39.81
CA ASP A 476 -45.90 10.42 40.71
C ASP A 476 -45.41 10.16 42.15
N SER A 477 -45.13 8.88 42.47
CA SER A 477 -44.56 8.46 43.76
C SER A 477 -43.04 8.74 43.85
N LEU A 478 -42.31 8.45 42.77
CA LEU A 478 -40.84 8.53 42.72
C LEU A 478 -40.31 9.97 42.77
N LYS A 479 -41.07 10.95 42.26
CA LYS A 479 -40.67 12.37 42.24
C LYS A 479 -40.60 13.04 43.62
N LYS A 480 -41.21 12.46 44.66
CA LYS A 480 -41.40 13.13 45.96
C LYS A 480 -40.35 12.76 47.03
N GLN A 481 -39.46 11.80 46.78
CA GLN A 481 -38.46 11.36 47.77
C GLN A 481 -37.07 12.03 47.65
N GLN A 482 -36.82 12.82 46.61
CA GLN A 482 -35.46 13.32 46.29
C GLN A 482 -35.19 14.78 46.68
N ALA A 483 -36.09 15.43 47.43
CA ALA A 483 -36.09 16.89 47.63
C ALA A 483 -35.88 17.36 49.09
N SER A 484 -35.51 16.48 50.03
CA SER A 484 -35.55 16.79 51.47
C SER A 484 -34.41 16.18 52.31
N SER A 485 -33.16 16.32 51.89
CA SER A 485 -32.00 16.05 52.75
C SER A 485 -30.73 16.74 52.25
N ALA A 486 -30.21 17.73 53.01
CA ALA A 486 -28.80 18.15 53.15
C ALA A 486 -28.64 19.62 53.58
N GLU A 487 -29.10 20.01 54.78
CA GLU A 487 -28.66 21.26 55.43
C GLU A 487 -28.39 21.07 56.94
N SER A 488 -27.52 21.92 57.50
CA SER A 488 -27.17 22.11 58.93
C SER A 488 -26.30 21.04 59.64
N SER A 489 -25.04 21.42 59.93
CA SER A 489 -24.24 20.95 61.10
C SER A 489 -22.98 21.80 61.36
N SER A 490 -23.05 23.11 61.11
CA SER A 490 -21.93 24.07 61.05
C SER A 490 -21.37 24.52 62.41
N SER A 491 -20.96 23.58 63.28
CA SER A 491 -20.42 23.94 64.61
C SER A 491 -19.24 23.12 65.14
N VAL A 492 -18.82 22.04 64.46
CA VAL A 492 -17.44 21.54 64.59
C VAL A 492 -16.49 22.41 63.76
N SER A 493 -17.02 22.99 62.67
CA SER A 493 -16.57 24.20 61.96
C SER A 493 -16.38 25.39 62.92
N LYS A 494 -15.25 25.35 63.65
CA LYS A 494 -14.65 26.42 64.47
C LYS A 494 -13.13 26.34 64.34
N GLU A 495 -12.57 25.22 64.77
CA GLU A 495 -11.15 24.88 64.63
C GLU A 495 -10.92 24.05 63.35
N GLU A 496 -11.91 23.23 62.98
CA GLU A 496 -12.09 22.84 61.58
C GLU A 496 -12.17 24.09 60.69
N ASP A 497 -12.88 25.15 61.09
CA ASP A 497 -12.94 26.38 60.30
C ASP A 497 -11.57 27.05 60.12
N TYR A 498 -10.69 27.04 61.12
CA TYR A 498 -9.33 27.58 60.99
C TYR A 498 -8.41 26.67 60.16
N THR A 499 -8.46 25.36 60.37
CA THR A 499 -7.66 24.39 59.60
C THR A 499 -8.16 24.25 58.16
N LEU A 500 -9.46 24.36 57.92
CA LEU A 500 -10.08 24.50 56.60
C LEU A 500 -9.80 25.86 56.00
N ARG A 501 -9.80 26.99 56.72
CA ARG A 501 -9.37 28.30 56.18
C ARG A 501 -7.92 28.27 55.74
N LYS A 502 -7.03 27.69 56.54
CA LYS A 502 -5.64 27.49 56.13
C LYS A 502 -5.53 26.51 54.97
N LYS A 503 -6.28 25.40 54.95
CA LYS A 503 -6.27 24.49 53.80
C LYS A 503 -6.96 25.10 52.57
N ILE A 504 -7.88 26.05 52.73
CA ILE A 504 -8.46 26.87 51.67
C ILE A 504 -7.40 27.84 51.15
N GLU A 505 -6.64 28.52 52.01
CA GLU A 505 -5.51 29.37 51.59
C GLU A 505 -4.41 28.56 50.86
N ASP A 506 -4.03 27.39 51.39
CA ASP A 506 -3.13 26.44 50.74
C ASP A 506 -3.73 25.93 49.40
N LEU A 507 -5.04 25.63 49.35
CA LEU A 507 -5.75 25.20 48.13
C LEU A 507 -5.99 26.35 47.14
N GLU A 508 -6.07 27.60 47.59
CA GLU A 508 -6.22 28.79 46.75
C GLU A 508 -4.87 29.18 46.16
N ALA A 509 -3.77 29.03 46.90
CA ALA A 509 -2.42 29.13 46.36
C ALA A 509 -2.08 27.95 45.42
N GLU A 510 -2.52 26.73 45.75
CA GLU A 510 -2.41 25.55 44.87
C GLU A 510 -3.28 25.73 43.62
N ARG A 511 -4.52 26.23 43.75
CA ARG A 511 -5.42 26.57 42.65
C ARG A 511 -4.89 27.72 41.80
N GLN A 512 -4.31 28.78 42.37
CA GLN A 512 -3.68 29.86 41.61
C GLN A 512 -2.48 29.33 40.81
N ARG A 513 -1.64 28.47 41.39
CA ARG A 513 -0.56 27.78 40.65
C ARG A 513 -1.10 26.85 39.56
N LEU A 514 -2.21 26.17 39.80
CA LEU A 514 -2.89 25.34 38.80
C LEU A 514 -3.61 26.17 37.73
N GLU A 515 -4.09 27.37 38.05
CA GLU A 515 -4.64 28.35 37.10
C GLU A 515 -3.51 28.96 36.25
N GLU A 516 -2.37 29.32 36.84
CA GLU A 516 -1.17 29.72 36.09
C GLU A 516 -0.66 28.59 35.18
N GLN A 517 -0.60 27.35 35.68
CA GLN A 517 -0.22 26.19 34.88
C GLN A 517 -1.26 25.88 33.80
N ASN A 518 -2.56 25.98 34.09
CA ASN A 518 -3.62 25.83 33.10
C ASN A 518 -3.55 26.94 32.05
N ASN A 519 -3.37 28.21 32.42
CA ASN A 519 -3.19 29.31 31.46
C ASN A 519 -1.96 29.07 30.55
N ILE A 520 -0.86 28.54 31.10
CA ILE A 520 0.33 28.15 30.32
C ILE A 520 0.05 26.93 29.42
N LEU A 521 -0.74 25.96 29.89
CA LEU A 521 -1.16 24.78 29.12
C LEU A 521 -2.19 25.15 28.05
N GLU A 522 -3.10 26.10 28.30
CA GLU A 522 -4.09 26.62 27.37
C GLU A 522 -3.40 27.45 26.29
N MET A 523 -2.50 28.39 26.62
CA MET A 523 -1.68 29.07 25.60
C MET A 523 -0.83 28.10 24.76
N ARG A 524 -0.39 26.97 25.35
CA ARG A 524 0.27 25.89 24.59
C ARG A 524 -0.72 25.13 23.72
N LEU A 525 -1.88 24.75 24.23
CA LEU A 525 -2.93 24.07 23.47
C LEU A 525 -3.49 24.94 22.35
N GLU A 526 -3.68 26.23 22.55
CA GLU A 526 -4.03 27.20 21.51
C GLU A 526 -2.94 27.29 20.44
N ARG A 527 -1.67 27.46 20.84
CA ARG A 527 -0.53 27.44 19.91
C ARG A 527 -0.48 26.16 19.10
N ASN A 528 -0.68 25.01 19.75
CA ASN A 528 -0.64 23.69 19.13
C ASN A 528 -1.86 23.47 18.21
N ASN A 529 -3.07 23.86 18.62
CA ASN A 529 -4.28 23.88 17.77
C ASN A 529 -4.08 24.77 16.53
N MET A 530 -3.47 25.94 16.69
CA MET A 530 -3.10 26.85 15.59
C MET A 530 -1.97 26.30 14.70
N GLN A 531 -1.25 25.27 15.15
CA GLN A 531 -0.29 24.48 14.37
C GLN A 531 -0.91 23.19 13.78
N GLY A 532 -2.18 22.87 14.11
CA GLY A 532 -2.91 21.72 13.60
C GLY A 532 -2.82 20.45 14.46
N ASP A 533 -2.29 20.53 15.69
CA ASP A 533 -2.34 19.43 16.65
C ASP A 533 -3.78 19.13 17.10
N TYR A 534 -4.01 17.91 17.59
CA TYR A 534 -5.30 17.43 18.06
C TYR A 534 -5.12 16.38 19.16
N ASP A 535 -6.06 16.35 20.11
CA ASP A 535 -6.13 15.31 21.15
C ASP A 535 -6.52 13.96 20.50
N PRO A 536 -5.63 12.93 20.48
CA PRO A 536 -5.90 11.66 19.80
C PRO A 536 -6.94 10.79 20.52
N VAL A 537 -7.32 11.12 21.77
CA VAL A 537 -8.36 10.42 22.53
C VAL A 537 -9.75 10.96 22.16
N LYS A 538 -9.87 12.26 21.86
CA LYS A 538 -11.14 12.91 21.49
C LYS A 538 -11.34 13.03 19.98
N THR A 539 -10.27 13.27 19.22
CA THR A 539 -10.31 13.66 17.80
C THR A 539 -9.46 12.71 16.98
N ARG A 540 -10.12 11.89 16.16
CA ARG A 540 -9.44 10.99 15.21
C ARG A 540 -9.40 11.63 13.84
N VAL A 541 -8.28 12.26 13.49
CA VAL A 541 -8.06 12.79 12.13
C VAL A 541 -8.05 11.65 11.12
N LEU A 542 -8.82 11.81 10.05
CA LEU A 542 -8.92 10.86 8.93
C LEU A 542 -8.51 11.56 7.64
N HIS A 543 -7.68 10.91 6.84
CA HIS A 543 -7.39 11.30 5.47
C HIS A 543 -7.50 10.07 4.56
N PHE A 544 -7.65 10.28 3.25
CA PHE A 544 -7.58 9.18 2.29
C PHE A 544 -6.19 8.51 2.35
N LYS A 545 -6.15 7.17 2.39
CA LYS A 545 -4.91 6.38 2.40
C LYS A 545 -4.07 6.65 1.14
N MET A 546 -4.75 6.74 0.00
CA MET A 546 -4.22 7.31 -1.23
C MET A 546 -4.58 8.80 -1.26
N ASN A 547 -3.64 9.67 -0.87
CA ASN A 547 -3.74 11.11 -1.06
C ASN A 547 -2.59 11.58 -1.95
N PRO A 548 -2.65 12.79 -2.56
CA PRO A 548 -1.61 13.24 -3.50
C PRO A 548 -0.20 13.21 -2.90
N THR A 549 -0.06 13.50 -1.60
CA THR A 549 1.23 13.48 -0.90
C THR A 549 1.76 12.06 -0.68
N SER A 550 0.90 11.08 -0.38
CA SER A 550 1.33 9.68 -0.23
C SER A 550 1.68 9.04 -1.58
N VAL A 551 0.96 9.39 -2.65
CA VAL A 551 1.30 9.01 -4.04
C VAL A 551 2.61 9.64 -4.48
N ALA A 552 2.80 10.96 -4.29
CA ALA A 552 4.04 11.64 -4.66
C ALA A 552 5.25 11.12 -3.87
N LYS A 553 5.09 10.86 -2.57
CA LYS A 553 6.15 10.24 -1.74
C LYS A 553 6.46 8.81 -2.20
N GLN A 554 5.45 8.02 -2.56
CA GLN A 554 5.65 6.67 -3.10
C GLN A 554 6.38 6.70 -4.44
N GLN A 555 6.01 7.61 -5.35
CA GLN A 555 6.69 7.80 -6.64
C GLN A 555 8.15 8.24 -6.44
N GLN A 556 8.41 9.20 -5.55
CA GLN A 556 9.78 9.63 -5.23
C GLN A 556 10.60 8.51 -4.57
N GLN A 557 9.99 7.66 -3.74
CA GLN A 557 10.67 6.47 -3.21
C GLN A 557 11.00 5.47 -4.33
N GLN A 558 10.06 5.20 -5.24
CA GLN A 558 10.28 4.31 -6.39
C GLN A 558 11.34 4.84 -7.36
N GLU A 559 11.38 6.15 -7.61
CA GLU A 559 12.41 6.80 -8.43
C GLU A 559 13.80 6.70 -7.76
N VAL A 560 13.88 6.93 -6.44
CA VAL A 560 15.13 6.76 -5.68
C VAL A 560 15.56 5.29 -5.57
N GLU A 561 14.61 4.36 -5.55
CA GLU A 561 14.89 2.91 -5.53
C GLU A 561 15.39 2.43 -6.90
N THR A 562 14.72 2.79 -8.00
CA THR A 562 15.16 2.46 -9.38
C THR A 562 16.50 3.10 -9.75
N LEU A 563 16.75 4.36 -9.37
CA LEU A 563 18.07 4.99 -9.57
C LEU A 563 19.18 4.32 -8.75
N ARG A 564 18.85 3.71 -7.60
CA ARG A 564 19.83 2.88 -6.86
C ARG A 564 20.08 1.55 -7.56
N GLU A 565 19.04 0.92 -8.09
CA GLU A 565 19.13 -0.34 -8.84
C GLU A 565 19.95 -0.18 -10.14
N GLU A 566 19.76 0.92 -10.88
CA GLU A 566 20.60 1.28 -12.02
C GLU A 566 22.06 1.51 -11.61
N VAL A 567 22.30 2.23 -10.51
CA VAL A 567 23.65 2.45 -9.99
C VAL A 567 24.31 1.14 -9.51
N THR A 568 23.57 0.18 -8.95
CA THR A 568 24.12 -1.14 -8.60
C THR A 568 24.41 -1.99 -9.82
N THR A 569 23.49 -2.08 -10.79
CA THR A 569 23.69 -2.88 -12.01
C THR A 569 24.82 -2.32 -12.88
N LEU A 570 24.97 -1.00 -12.98
CA LEU A 570 26.12 -0.37 -13.62
C LEU A 570 27.44 -0.66 -12.90
N ARG A 571 27.45 -0.70 -11.56
CA ARG A 571 28.64 -1.08 -10.78
C ARG A 571 29.01 -2.56 -10.95
N GLU A 572 28.03 -3.43 -11.19
CA GLU A 572 28.23 -4.85 -11.44
C GLU A 572 28.65 -5.14 -12.89
N LEU A 573 28.15 -4.36 -13.85
CA LEU A 573 28.65 -4.35 -15.23
C LEU A 573 30.11 -3.87 -15.29
N VAL A 574 30.46 -2.80 -14.57
CA VAL A 574 31.86 -2.35 -14.46
C VAL A 574 32.73 -3.41 -13.77
N ARG A 575 32.24 -4.08 -12.72
CA ARG A 575 32.98 -5.15 -12.03
C ARG A 575 33.23 -6.35 -12.93
N SER A 576 32.22 -6.84 -13.64
CA SER A 576 32.35 -7.97 -14.58
C SER A 576 33.22 -7.62 -15.80
N LEU A 577 33.24 -6.36 -16.25
CA LEU A 577 34.20 -5.87 -17.25
C LEU A 577 35.64 -5.79 -16.70
N GLN A 578 35.83 -5.50 -15.41
CA GLN A 578 37.15 -5.52 -14.75
C GLN A 578 37.65 -6.96 -14.52
N GLU A 579 36.77 -7.86 -14.09
CA GLU A 579 37.05 -9.29 -13.90
C GLU A 579 37.34 -9.98 -15.25
N GLY A 580 36.58 -9.66 -16.31
CA GLY A 580 36.88 -10.10 -17.69
C GLY A 580 38.15 -9.46 -18.26
N GLY A 581 38.48 -8.24 -17.86
CA GLY A 581 39.73 -7.56 -18.22
C GLY A 581 40.98 -8.17 -17.57
N ALA A 582 40.84 -8.87 -16.44
CA ALA A 582 41.96 -9.42 -15.66
C ALA A 582 42.66 -10.62 -16.33
N MET A 583 42.12 -11.18 -17.42
CA MET A 583 42.76 -12.28 -18.19
C MET A 583 43.43 -11.86 -19.51
N LEU A 584 43.54 -10.56 -19.81
CA LEU A 584 44.15 -10.09 -21.07
C LEU A 584 45.47 -9.32 -20.89
N HIS A 585 46.40 -9.92 -20.16
CA HIS A 585 47.83 -9.57 -20.16
C HIS A 585 48.75 -10.76 -20.54
N ALA A 586 48.30 -11.61 -21.48
CA ALA A 586 49.17 -12.52 -22.22
C ALA A 586 48.61 -12.85 -23.63
N GLN A 587 49.41 -12.54 -24.66
CA GLN A 587 49.52 -13.16 -26.00
C GLN A 587 48.26 -13.57 -26.80
N ASP A 588 48.09 -12.89 -27.94
CA ASP A 588 47.99 -13.44 -29.30
C ASP A 588 47.35 -14.83 -29.52
N SER A 589 46.18 -14.88 -30.18
CA SER A 589 46.04 -15.47 -31.55
C SER A 589 44.60 -15.73 -32.02
N SER A 590 44.34 -15.42 -33.30
CA SER A 590 43.38 -16.06 -34.23
C SER A 590 42.09 -16.77 -33.73
N GLY A 591 41.00 -16.01 -33.61
CA GLY A 591 39.72 -16.31 -34.29
C GLY A 591 38.76 -17.40 -33.78
N ILE A 592 37.66 -17.58 -34.53
CA ILE A 592 36.57 -18.58 -34.39
C ILE A 592 35.55 -18.35 -33.25
N TYR A 593 34.40 -17.79 -33.65
CA TYR A 593 33.02 -17.96 -33.12
C TYR A 593 32.75 -18.06 -31.60
N THR A 594 31.91 -17.14 -31.10
CA THR A 594 30.65 -17.48 -30.39
C THR A 594 29.65 -16.30 -30.44
N PRO A 595 28.32 -16.51 -30.31
CA PRO A 595 27.31 -15.56 -30.82
C PRO A 595 26.48 -14.80 -29.75
N ASN A 596 25.72 -13.81 -30.22
CA ASN A 596 24.46 -13.28 -29.65
C ASN A 596 24.34 -13.12 -28.11
N ILE A 597 24.39 -11.85 -27.65
CA ILE A 597 23.19 -11.23 -27.05
C ILE A 597 23.01 -9.84 -27.68
N GLY A 598 21.85 -9.59 -28.28
CA GLY A 598 21.40 -8.24 -28.63
C GLY A 598 20.36 -7.77 -27.63
N LEU A 599 20.64 -6.69 -26.89
CA LEU A 599 19.65 -5.98 -26.08
C LEU A 599 19.38 -4.61 -26.69
N SER A 600 18.31 -4.55 -27.48
CA SER A 600 17.87 -3.34 -28.18
C SER A 600 17.07 -2.43 -27.25
N LEU A 601 17.76 -1.65 -26.41
CA LEU A 601 17.21 -0.41 -25.89
C LEU A 601 17.25 0.64 -27.02
N PRO A 602 16.14 1.31 -27.36
CA PRO A 602 16.13 2.31 -28.43
C PRO A 602 16.98 3.51 -27.99
N PRO A 603 18.06 3.87 -28.73
CA PRO A 603 18.85 5.03 -28.36
C PRO A 603 18.00 6.31 -28.45
N SER A 604 18.28 7.30 -27.58
CA SER A 604 17.74 8.66 -27.71
C SER A 604 17.90 9.16 -29.16
N LYS A 605 16.96 9.98 -29.63
CA LYS A 605 16.97 10.49 -31.02
C LYS A 605 18.30 11.12 -31.39
N GLU A 606 18.89 11.90 -30.49
CA GLU A 606 20.23 12.50 -30.67
C GLU A 606 21.33 11.44 -30.86
N VAL A 607 21.28 10.32 -30.13
CA VAL A 607 22.23 9.21 -30.28
C VAL A 607 21.98 8.44 -31.58
N GLN A 608 20.73 8.32 -32.05
CA GLN A 608 20.45 7.75 -33.37
C GLN A 608 20.93 8.66 -34.49
N ASP A 609 20.74 9.98 -34.37
CA ASP A 609 21.08 10.93 -35.42
C ASP A 609 22.59 11.22 -35.45
N LEU A 610 23.27 11.21 -34.30
CA LEU A 610 24.74 11.17 -34.24
C LEU A 610 25.31 9.86 -34.81
N ARG A 611 24.67 8.71 -34.59
CA ARG A 611 25.07 7.45 -35.26
C ARG A 611 24.88 7.52 -36.76
N LYS A 612 23.75 8.03 -37.27
CA LYS A 612 23.55 8.27 -38.73
C LYS A 612 24.57 9.26 -39.28
N GLN A 613 24.95 10.29 -38.52
CA GLN A 613 25.97 11.26 -38.93
C GLN A 613 27.38 10.64 -38.95
N MET A 614 27.68 9.75 -38.01
CA MET A 614 28.91 8.94 -37.99
C MET A 614 28.94 7.96 -39.16
N GLU A 615 27.91 7.11 -39.32
CA GLU A 615 27.75 6.15 -40.42
C GLU A 615 27.82 6.83 -41.80
N SER A 616 27.17 7.98 -41.99
CA SER A 616 27.24 8.72 -43.27
C SER A 616 28.59 9.42 -43.50
N SER A 617 29.29 9.82 -42.44
CA SER A 617 30.69 10.30 -42.51
C SER A 617 31.66 9.16 -42.83
N GLU A 618 31.50 8.00 -42.23
CA GLU A 618 32.27 6.78 -42.51
C GLU A 618 32.01 6.30 -43.94
N LEU A 619 30.75 6.22 -44.38
CA LEU A 619 30.39 5.86 -45.75
C LEU A 619 30.94 6.88 -46.76
N ARG A 620 30.98 8.18 -46.41
CA ARG A 620 31.64 9.22 -47.22
C ARG A 620 33.15 8.99 -47.29
N ASN A 621 33.80 8.61 -46.19
CA ASN A 621 35.23 8.28 -46.16
C ASN A 621 35.56 6.96 -46.88
N GLN A 622 34.69 5.95 -46.82
CA GLN A 622 34.81 4.71 -47.60
C GLN A 622 34.70 5.03 -49.10
N ARG A 623 33.67 5.76 -49.52
CA ARG A 623 33.53 6.24 -50.91
C ARG A 623 34.71 7.10 -51.35
N LEU A 624 35.27 7.93 -50.48
CA LEU A 624 36.47 8.72 -50.79
C LEU A 624 37.70 7.81 -50.99
N LYS A 625 37.88 6.78 -50.16
CA LYS A 625 38.92 5.75 -50.33
C LYS A 625 38.72 4.95 -51.62
N GLU A 626 37.50 4.54 -51.96
CA GLU A 626 37.19 3.87 -53.23
C GLU A 626 37.48 4.74 -54.45
N VAL A 627 37.07 6.01 -54.43
CA VAL A 627 37.33 6.97 -55.52
C VAL A 627 38.82 7.25 -55.65
N PHE A 628 39.54 7.36 -54.53
CA PHE A 628 41.00 7.50 -54.52
C PHE A 628 41.69 6.23 -55.08
N GLN A 629 41.30 5.03 -54.65
CA GLN A 629 41.79 3.77 -55.20
C GLN A 629 41.54 3.66 -56.71
N LYS A 630 40.32 3.96 -57.17
CA LYS A 630 39.97 3.98 -58.60
C LYS A 630 40.81 5.01 -59.36
N LYS A 631 41.02 6.22 -58.83
CA LYS A 631 41.88 7.23 -59.47
C LYS A 631 43.37 6.86 -59.48
N ILE A 632 43.87 6.17 -58.45
CA ILE A 632 45.23 5.62 -58.45
C ILE A 632 45.36 4.46 -59.44
N GLN A 633 44.33 3.61 -59.59
CA GLN A 633 44.30 2.53 -60.59
C GLN A 633 44.22 3.09 -62.02
N GLU A 634 43.36 4.09 -62.28
CA GLU A 634 43.34 4.83 -63.54
C GLU A 634 44.72 5.44 -63.84
N PHE A 635 45.34 6.12 -62.88
CA PHE A 635 46.67 6.72 -63.05
C PHE A 635 47.76 5.67 -63.34
N ARG A 636 47.80 4.56 -62.59
CA ARG A 636 48.72 3.44 -62.86
C ARG A 636 48.49 2.84 -64.25
N THR A 637 47.24 2.71 -64.68
CA THR A 637 46.88 2.19 -66.01
C THR A 637 47.33 3.14 -67.12
N VAL A 638 47.16 4.46 -66.93
CA VAL A 638 47.64 5.48 -67.87
C VAL A 638 49.18 5.50 -67.92
N CYS A 639 49.87 5.41 -66.77
CA CYS A 639 51.33 5.26 -66.75
C CYS A 639 51.79 3.99 -67.46
N TYR A 640 51.13 2.86 -67.24
CA TYR A 640 51.42 1.58 -67.89
C TYR A 640 51.29 1.68 -69.42
N VAL A 641 50.17 2.22 -69.91
CA VAL A 641 49.92 2.38 -71.36
C VAL A 641 50.86 3.41 -72.01
N LEU A 642 51.22 4.49 -71.31
CA LEU A 642 52.10 5.53 -71.86
C LEU A 642 53.59 5.18 -71.82
N THR A 643 54.05 4.41 -70.83
CA THR A 643 55.49 4.17 -70.59
C THR A 643 55.92 2.72 -70.81
N GLY A 644 54.98 1.76 -70.82
CA GLY A 644 55.27 0.33 -70.82
C GLY A 644 55.69 -0.24 -69.46
N TYR A 645 55.48 0.49 -68.34
CA TYR A 645 55.84 0.03 -66.99
C TYR A 645 54.67 0.14 -65.99
N GLN A 646 54.37 -0.96 -65.30
CA GLN A 646 53.37 -1.03 -64.24
C GLN A 646 54.01 -0.59 -62.92
N ILE A 647 53.45 0.43 -62.27
CA ILE A 647 54.01 1.05 -61.06
C ILE A 647 53.24 0.60 -59.81
N ASP A 648 53.78 -0.36 -59.07
CA ASP A 648 53.17 -0.85 -57.82
C ASP A 648 53.99 -0.48 -56.58
N ILE A 649 53.28 -0.17 -55.48
CA ILE A 649 53.90 0.20 -54.20
C ILE A 649 53.94 -1.06 -53.33
N THR A 650 55.14 -1.53 -53.00
CA THR A 650 55.30 -2.76 -52.19
C THR A 650 55.32 -2.49 -50.69
N THR A 651 55.96 -1.38 -50.32
CA THR A 651 56.40 -1.01 -48.97
C THR A 651 56.63 0.50 -48.96
N GLU A 652 56.68 1.15 -47.80
CA GLU A 652 56.80 2.61 -47.74
C GLU A 652 58.06 3.11 -48.45
N ASN A 653 57.86 4.08 -49.37
CA ASN A 653 58.87 4.64 -50.28
C ASN A 653 59.58 3.63 -51.21
N GLN A 654 59.04 2.42 -51.41
CA GLN A 654 59.52 1.46 -52.42
C GLN A 654 58.47 1.18 -53.50
N TYR A 655 58.90 1.31 -54.75
CA TYR A 655 58.10 1.18 -55.95
C TYR A 655 58.69 0.09 -56.85
N ARG A 656 57.87 -0.88 -57.26
CA ARG A 656 58.20 -1.91 -58.25
C ARG A 656 57.73 -1.43 -59.62
N LEU A 657 58.63 -1.45 -60.61
CA LEU A 657 58.31 -1.31 -62.02
C LEU A 657 58.41 -2.69 -62.70
N THR A 658 57.30 -3.20 -63.22
CA THR A 658 57.29 -4.39 -64.10
C THR A 658 57.04 -3.93 -65.54
N SER A 659 57.82 -4.40 -66.50
CA SER A 659 57.69 -3.99 -67.91
C SER A 659 56.63 -4.81 -68.66
N VAL A 660 55.93 -4.19 -69.61
CA VAL A 660 55.09 -4.88 -70.62
C VAL A 660 55.89 -5.92 -71.39
N TYR A 661 57.18 -5.68 -71.60
CA TYR A 661 58.08 -6.50 -72.43
C TYR A 661 59.05 -7.35 -71.58
N ALA A 662 58.69 -7.63 -70.32
CA ALA A 662 59.42 -8.55 -69.46
C ALA A 662 59.34 -9.99 -70.02
N GLU A 663 60.46 -10.71 -70.07
CA GLU A 663 60.50 -12.10 -70.56
C GLU A 663 59.95 -13.08 -69.50
N HIS A 664 60.10 -12.76 -68.21
CA HIS A 664 59.52 -13.50 -67.08
C HIS A 664 58.70 -12.58 -66.15
N MET A 665 57.66 -13.14 -65.51
CA MET A 665 56.72 -12.37 -64.67
C MET A 665 57.35 -11.73 -63.43
N ASP A 666 58.48 -12.28 -62.97
CA ASP A 666 59.22 -11.76 -61.81
C ASP A 666 60.19 -10.62 -62.16
N ASP A 667 60.51 -10.42 -63.45
CA ASP A 667 61.47 -9.41 -63.93
C ASP A 667 60.95 -8.00 -63.66
N SER A 668 61.42 -7.43 -62.55
CA SER A 668 60.88 -6.17 -62.04
C SER A 668 61.94 -5.35 -61.30
N LEU A 669 61.96 -4.05 -61.61
CA LEU A 669 62.94 -3.09 -61.10
C LEU A 669 62.39 -2.44 -59.82
N LEU A 670 63.13 -2.53 -58.72
CA LEU A 670 62.74 -1.95 -57.43
C LEU A 670 63.44 -0.62 -57.19
N PHE A 671 62.66 0.47 -57.21
CA PHE A 671 63.12 1.82 -56.93
C PHE A 671 62.73 2.22 -55.51
N LYS A 672 63.71 2.52 -54.67
CA LYS A 672 63.46 3.21 -53.40
C LYS A 672 63.57 4.72 -53.64
N LYS A 673 62.55 5.48 -53.26
CA LYS A 673 62.65 6.94 -53.22
C LYS A 673 63.47 7.30 -51.99
N GLU A 674 64.72 7.71 -52.20
CA GLU A 674 65.50 8.33 -51.13
C GLU A 674 64.88 9.69 -50.77
N LEU A 675 64.63 9.88 -49.48
CA LEU A 675 64.30 11.19 -48.93
C LEU A 675 65.62 11.94 -48.74
N GLY A 676 65.97 12.76 -49.73
CA GLY A 676 67.09 13.69 -49.59
C GLY A 676 66.82 14.65 -48.44
N ASN A 677 67.69 14.66 -47.44
CA ASN A 677 67.61 15.58 -46.29
C ASN A 677 67.98 17.00 -46.73
N ASN A 678 66.95 17.80 -47.05
CA ASN A 678 66.98 19.26 -47.15
C ASN A 678 65.95 19.83 -46.16
#